data_AF-A0AAW0Q566-F1
#
_entry.id   AF-A0AAW0Q566-F1
#
_cell.length_a   1.000
_cell.length_b   1.000
_cell.length_c   1.000
_cell.angle_alpha   90.00
_cell.angle_beta   90.00
_cell.angle_gamma   90.00
#
_symmetry.space_group_name_H-M   'P 1'
#
loop_
_entity.id
_entity.type
_entity.pdbx_description
1 polymer ?
#
loop_
_entity_poly.entity_id
_entity_poly.type
_entity_poly.pdbx_seq_one_letter_code
_entity_poly.pdbx_strand_id
1 'polypeptide(L)'
;MAEAHQAVAFQFTITPEGIDLQLSYQALNQIYRSGVRSWKKRVSRFRNRVIKGVYPASPSSWLFVVIAILATMYMRSDPSMGLIAKIQQHLPLSLHVSLSAQGQTMLSALVFSTLLWLSLILALRFCLKLLLSYHRWMFELHGRVSNTTKVWVTLVRLLSSRKPLLYSYQTSLPHLPVPAIKDTLNRRMTELANDFESNLGNRLQRYLKLKALWATNYVSDWWEEYIYLRSRSPIMVNSNYYGMDFLYVTPTSVQAARAGNTITALLLYRRKVNREELKPSRIPGTVIPLCAAQYERMFNTTRTPGQETDVLQHWLDSEYVAVYHKGRFFRLWVYNAGRLLTPREIEHQIQRILDDPCPPLPGEERLGALTAGDRLPWHQTRKQYFSSGINKRSLDAIERAAFFLTLDDEEQGMRGDDPAGNLDRYAKSLLHGKCYDRWFDKSFSIVIYKNGKSGLNAEHSWADAPTVAHLWEGEVDRTLPCPQRLMWDIPNEVKTQISNSLAVAQSLADDVDCHVFPFREFGKGRVKKLRISPDAFIQISLQLAYYRDRGGFCLTYEASMTRLFREGRTETVRSCSNETCAFVKALEGGESAEQCRRLLRLASEGHQNLYRMAMTGAGIDRHLFCLYVVSKYLGVDSPFLKEVLSEPWRLSTSQTPIQQIELFDLKNNPDYISLGGGFGPVADDGYGVSYIIVGEDMINFHVSSKHSCKETDSHSAEQTVCTRSTRIGVDVSNMVLWRNRSLHFLWLFLCGIHLAKAGCVDYFTVNELEENFTFKPVPLVHASTLKEMIACTASKTKNRFLLKHCGIRQPTNCTDTTYKNVSFLDFMCLFAKTFDVEIASEVCFHDVIVDLYRKFDYAKPTTLPTTNSATLAKTEPSQTTAKLKTTTFTSISTEMLTSSSSRPSPCRNLSLYYSFRNSRERFTNKESGSRQCCVFSAGLSLLVNLVLVFLVSILWRRRLNHGITVQTHSNGHLQDNLLEHSQSPLNGEEDFAIEQTPGPRQPCANMNPETSCL
;
A
#
# COMPACT_ATOMS: atom_id res chain seq x y z
N MET A 1 2.96 -17.00 37.73
CA MET A 1 2.81 -15.73 38.50
C MET A 1 2.57 -14.50 37.59
N ALA A 2 1.74 -14.58 36.55
CA ALA A 2 1.10 -13.38 35.97
C ALA A 2 -0.43 -13.47 36.07
N GLU A 3 -0.98 -14.68 36.15
CA GLU A 3 -2.33 -14.92 36.67
C GLU A 3 -2.52 -14.33 38.09
N ALA A 4 -1.44 -14.31 38.90
CA ALA A 4 -1.45 -13.77 40.26
C ALA A 4 -1.93 -12.31 40.36
N HIS A 5 -1.63 -11.44 39.37
CA HIS A 5 -2.12 -10.05 39.37
C HIS A 5 -3.55 -9.90 38.83
N GLN A 6 -4.14 -10.95 38.24
CA GLN A 6 -5.58 -11.01 37.95
C GLN A 6 -6.38 -11.55 39.15
N ALA A 7 -5.74 -12.31 40.05
CA ALA A 7 -6.36 -12.79 41.29
C ALA A 7 -6.65 -11.68 42.32
N VAL A 8 -6.02 -10.50 42.22
CA VAL A 8 -6.26 -9.34 43.12
C VAL A 8 -7.59 -8.63 42.83
N ALA A 9 -8.34 -9.05 41.80
CA ALA A 9 -9.70 -8.55 41.55
C ALA A 9 -10.77 -9.20 42.46
N PHE A 10 -10.48 -10.40 42.98
CA PHE A 10 -11.36 -11.23 43.79
C PHE A 10 -10.52 -11.96 44.86
N GLN A 11 -10.28 -11.33 46.01
CA GLN A 11 -9.78 -12.09 47.16
C GLN A 11 -10.94 -12.92 47.72
N PHE A 12 -10.74 -14.23 47.77
CA PHE A 12 -11.68 -15.21 48.29
C PHE A 12 -11.03 -15.89 49.48
N THR A 13 -11.55 -15.63 50.68
CA THR A 13 -11.00 -16.12 51.94
C THR A 13 -12.08 -16.93 52.66
N ILE A 14 -11.89 -18.25 52.74
CA ILE A 14 -12.73 -19.09 53.59
C ILE A 14 -12.28 -18.87 55.02
N THR A 15 -13.17 -18.32 55.83
CA THR A 15 -13.02 -18.21 57.29
C THR A 15 -13.93 -19.26 57.96
N PRO A 16 -13.74 -19.55 59.26
CA PRO A 16 -14.67 -20.43 60.01
C PRO A 16 -16.12 -19.90 60.04
N GLU A 17 -16.32 -18.61 59.79
CA GLU A 17 -17.61 -17.91 59.84
C GLU A 17 -18.29 -17.79 58.46
N GLY A 18 -17.56 -18.04 57.37
CA GLY A 18 -18.09 -17.97 56.01
C GLY A 18 -17.06 -17.60 54.93
N ILE A 19 -17.56 -17.17 53.78
CA ILE A 19 -16.75 -16.71 52.64
C ILE A 19 -16.64 -15.18 52.70
N ASP A 20 -15.44 -14.65 52.97
CA ASP A 20 -15.12 -13.25 52.68
C ASP A 20 -14.71 -13.11 51.21
N LEU A 21 -15.16 -12.02 50.57
CA LEU A 21 -15.12 -11.85 49.11
C LEU A 21 -14.86 -10.37 48.75
N GLN A 22 -13.60 -9.95 48.87
CA GLN A 22 -13.22 -8.56 48.63
C GLN A 22 -13.18 -8.24 47.14
N LEU A 23 -14.14 -7.43 46.70
CA LEU A 23 -14.34 -7.00 45.32
C LEU A 23 -13.74 -5.61 45.08
N SER A 24 -12.62 -5.54 44.37
CA SER A 24 -12.03 -4.26 43.99
C SER A 24 -12.93 -3.52 42.99
N TYR A 25 -13.55 -2.41 43.41
CA TYR A 25 -14.37 -1.55 42.55
C TYR A 25 -13.60 -1.09 41.29
N GLN A 26 -12.30 -0.81 41.42
CA GLN A 26 -11.46 -0.45 40.27
C GLN A 26 -11.32 -1.63 39.28
N ALA A 27 -11.12 -2.86 39.78
CA ALA A 27 -11.06 -4.05 38.94
C ALA A 27 -12.40 -4.32 38.25
N LEU A 28 -13.53 -4.26 38.97
CA LEU A 28 -14.87 -4.38 38.40
C LEU A 28 -15.15 -3.32 37.31
N ASN A 29 -14.73 -2.07 37.54
CA ASN A 29 -14.87 -0.98 36.56
C ASN A 29 -14.01 -1.23 35.30
N GLN A 30 -12.80 -1.78 35.44
CA GLN A 30 -11.98 -2.18 34.29
C GLN A 30 -12.55 -3.40 33.56
N ILE A 31 -13.09 -4.39 34.27
CA ILE A 31 -13.80 -5.56 33.70
C ILE A 31 -15.03 -5.09 32.91
N TYR A 32 -15.84 -4.20 33.49
CA TYR A 32 -16.99 -3.58 32.81
C TYR A 32 -16.57 -2.79 31.56
N ARG A 33 -15.57 -1.90 31.67
CA ARG A 33 -15.04 -1.14 30.53
C ARG A 33 -14.46 -2.03 29.44
N SER A 34 -13.82 -3.14 29.81
CA SER A 34 -13.33 -4.17 28.89
C SER A 34 -14.48 -4.91 28.21
N GLY A 35 -15.52 -5.30 28.96
CA GLY A 35 -16.75 -5.90 28.44
C GLY A 35 -17.46 -5.00 27.43
N VAL A 36 -17.69 -3.72 27.78
CA VAL A 36 -18.27 -2.71 26.89
C VAL A 36 -17.41 -2.49 25.65
N ARG A 37 -16.08 -2.46 25.78
CA ARG A 37 -15.14 -2.35 24.64
C ARG A 37 -15.21 -3.58 23.73
N SER A 38 -15.24 -4.78 24.31
CA SER A 38 -15.38 -6.05 23.61
C SER A 38 -16.72 -6.13 22.87
N TRP A 39 -17.81 -5.73 23.52
CA TRP A 39 -19.14 -5.68 22.91
C TRP A 39 -19.21 -4.65 21.77
N LYS A 40 -18.72 -3.41 21.96
CA LYS A 40 -18.61 -2.41 20.89
C LYS A 40 -17.74 -2.90 19.72
N LYS A 41 -16.61 -3.57 19.99
CA LYS A 41 -15.77 -4.24 18.96
C LYS A 41 -16.53 -5.37 18.25
N ARG A 42 -17.31 -6.20 18.96
CA ARG A 42 -18.13 -7.29 18.38
C ARG A 42 -19.26 -6.74 17.50
N VAL A 43 -20.01 -5.75 17.96
CA VAL A 43 -21.08 -5.08 17.19
C VAL A 43 -20.51 -4.39 15.95
N SER A 44 -19.36 -3.70 16.05
CA SER A 44 -18.70 -3.10 14.88
C SER A 44 -18.22 -4.17 13.88
N ARG A 45 -17.60 -5.27 14.35
CA ARG A 45 -17.20 -6.40 13.51
C ARG A 45 -18.41 -7.09 12.85
N PHE A 46 -19.53 -7.22 13.56
CA PHE A 46 -20.79 -7.74 13.02
C PHE A 46 -21.38 -6.83 11.94
N ARG A 47 -21.48 -5.51 12.20
CA ARG A 47 -21.92 -4.50 11.22
C ARG A 47 -21.06 -4.57 9.95
N ASN A 48 -19.74 -4.63 10.09
CA ASN A 48 -18.83 -4.73 8.94
C ASN A 48 -19.00 -6.06 8.19
N ARG A 49 -19.12 -7.18 8.91
CA ARG A 49 -19.45 -8.50 8.33
C ARG A 49 -20.75 -8.46 7.52
N VAL A 50 -21.79 -7.77 8.00
CA VAL A 50 -23.03 -7.58 7.21
C VAL A 50 -22.78 -6.68 6.00
N ILE A 51 -22.13 -5.52 6.15
CA ILE A 51 -21.88 -4.59 5.05
C ILE A 51 -21.05 -5.23 3.91
N LYS A 52 -19.94 -5.92 4.23
CA LYS A 52 -19.17 -6.66 3.22
C LYS A 52 -19.87 -7.94 2.77
N GLY A 53 -20.63 -8.56 3.68
CA GLY A 53 -21.53 -9.70 3.43
C GLY A 53 -22.69 -9.43 2.49
N VAL A 54 -22.99 -8.16 2.16
CA VAL A 54 -23.98 -7.77 1.12
C VAL A 54 -23.39 -7.01 -0.07
N TYR A 55 -22.10 -6.65 -0.05
CA TYR A 55 -21.40 -5.98 -1.16
C TYR A 55 -21.48 -6.79 -2.48
N PRO A 56 -21.73 -6.19 -3.66
CA PRO A 56 -21.72 -4.75 -3.96
C PRO A 56 -22.99 -3.97 -3.58
N ALA A 57 -24.04 -4.65 -3.12
CA ALA A 57 -25.26 -3.99 -2.65
C ALA A 57 -25.06 -3.36 -1.25
N SER A 58 -26.17 -2.93 -0.63
CA SER A 58 -26.17 -2.31 0.70
C SER A 58 -27.36 -2.83 1.52
N PRO A 59 -27.31 -2.80 2.86
CA PRO A 59 -28.46 -3.18 3.68
C PRO A 59 -29.73 -2.38 3.33
N SER A 60 -29.58 -1.10 2.96
CA SER A 60 -30.70 -0.25 2.50
C SER A 60 -31.41 -0.74 1.23
N SER A 61 -30.77 -1.59 0.41
CA SER A 61 -31.40 -2.14 -0.80
C SER A 61 -32.34 -3.32 -0.52
N TRP A 62 -32.22 -3.98 0.65
CA TRP A 62 -33.21 -4.97 1.09
C TRP A 62 -34.57 -4.31 1.28
N LEU A 63 -34.59 -3.20 2.03
CA LEU A 63 -35.79 -2.41 2.28
C LEU A 63 -36.45 -1.93 0.97
N PHE A 64 -35.66 -1.55 -0.04
CA PHE A 64 -36.18 -1.19 -1.36
C PHE A 64 -36.87 -2.37 -2.07
N VAL A 65 -36.28 -3.58 -2.02
CA VAL A 65 -36.92 -4.78 -2.58
C VAL A 65 -38.21 -5.12 -1.82
N VAL A 66 -38.19 -5.09 -0.47
CA VAL A 66 -39.39 -5.34 0.36
C VAL A 66 -40.51 -4.34 0.05
N ILE A 67 -40.21 -3.04 -0.02
CA ILE A 67 -41.20 -2.01 -0.36
C ILE A 67 -41.73 -2.21 -1.79
N ALA A 68 -40.86 -2.55 -2.76
CA ALA A 68 -41.30 -2.79 -4.14
C ALA A 68 -42.25 -3.99 -4.26
N ILE A 69 -41.94 -5.11 -3.60
CA ILE A 69 -42.81 -6.31 -3.59
C ILE A 69 -44.15 -5.99 -2.91
N LEU A 70 -44.13 -5.37 -1.73
CA LEU A 70 -45.36 -4.99 -1.02
C LEU A 70 -46.21 -4.00 -1.82
N ALA A 71 -45.60 -3.05 -2.53
CA ALA A 71 -46.31 -2.11 -3.42
C ALA A 71 -46.95 -2.84 -4.61
N THR A 72 -46.25 -3.76 -5.28
CA THR A 72 -46.84 -4.56 -6.37
C THR A 72 -48.03 -5.42 -5.89
N MET A 73 -47.92 -6.02 -4.70
CA MET A 73 -49.01 -6.80 -4.10
C MET A 73 -50.22 -5.92 -3.75
N TYR A 74 -49.99 -4.69 -3.25
CA TYR A 74 -51.07 -3.71 -3.05
C TYR A 74 -51.75 -3.32 -4.38
N MET A 75 -50.97 -3.20 -5.46
CA MET A 75 -51.46 -3.05 -6.84
C MET A 75 -52.00 -4.36 -7.46
N ARG A 76 -52.32 -5.37 -6.63
CA ARG A 76 -52.88 -6.70 -7.01
C ARG A 76 -52.07 -7.45 -8.07
N SER A 77 -50.78 -7.12 -8.22
CA SER A 77 -49.87 -7.74 -9.17
C SER A 77 -48.86 -8.59 -8.41
N ASP A 78 -48.79 -9.89 -8.69
CA ASP A 78 -47.82 -10.79 -8.03
C ASP A 78 -46.56 -11.00 -8.90
N PRO A 79 -45.45 -10.30 -8.61
CA PRO A 79 -44.17 -10.52 -9.31
C PRO A 79 -43.49 -11.84 -8.92
N SER A 80 -44.03 -12.58 -7.93
CA SER A 80 -43.51 -13.87 -7.49
C SER A 80 -44.04 -15.07 -8.28
N MET A 81 -45.01 -14.86 -9.19
CA MET A 81 -45.63 -15.92 -10.00
C MET A 81 -46.17 -17.08 -9.12
N GLY A 82 -46.80 -16.75 -8.00
CA GLY A 82 -47.34 -17.70 -7.02
C GLY A 82 -46.35 -18.20 -5.97
N LEU A 83 -45.06 -17.83 -6.02
CA LEU A 83 -44.07 -18.28 -5.03
C LEU A 83 -44.39 -17.78 -3.61
N ILE A 84 -44.95 -16.58 -3.44
CA ILE A 84 -45.38 -16.07 -2.12
C ILE A 84 -46.49 -16.95 -1.53
N ALA A 85 -47.50 -17.31 -2.32
CA ALA A 85 -48.56 -18.22 -1.88
C ALA A 85 -48.03 -19.63 -1.57
N LYS A 86 -47.06 -20.12 -2.36
CA LYS A 86 -46.41 -21.41 -2.08
C LYS A 86 -45.56 -21.38 -0.81
N ILE A 87 -44.87 -20.28 -0.51
CA ILE A 87 -44.16 -20.07 0.76
C ILE A 87 -45.16 -20.09 1.93
N GLN A 88 -46.30 -19.40 1.80
CA GLN A 88 -47.36 -19.36 2.82
C GLN A 88 -47.88 -20.77 3.19
N GLN A 89 -48.12 -21.62 2.19
CA GLN A 89 -48.54 -23.01 2.36
C GLN A 89 -47.50 -23.90 3.09
N HIS A 90 -46.23 -23.49 3.14
CA HIS A 90 -45.14 -24.23 3.78
C HIS A 90 -44.65 -23.56 5.08
N LEU A 91 -45.38 -22.58 5.61
CA LEU A 91 -45.10 -22.00 6.93
C LEU A 91 -45.34 -23.06 8.03
N PRO A 92 -44.48 -23.16 9.06
CA PRO A 92 -44.69 -24.03 10.21
C PRO A 92 -46.07 -23.83 10.86
N LEU A 93 -46.71 -24.93 11.27
CA LEU A 93 -48.04 -24.95 11.91
C LEU A 93 -48.17 -23.94 13.07
N SER A 94 -47.13 -23.76 13.88
CA SER A 94 -47.09 -22.77 14.96
C SER A 94 -47.27 -21.33 14.47
N LEU A 95 -46.64 -20.96 13.35
CA LEU A 95 -46.80 -19.65 12.71
C LEU A 95 -48.16 -19.54 12.00
N HIS A 96 -48.65 -20.63 11.43
CA HIS A 96 -49.96 -20.67 10.75
C HIS A 96 -51.14 -20.51 11.72
N VAL A 97 -51.01 -20.95 12.97
CA VAL A 97 -52.00 -20.73 14.05
C VAL A 97 -51.86 -19.34 14.69
N SER A 98 -50.64 -18.79 14.77
CA SER A 98 -50.38 -17.53 15.48
C SER A 98 -50.55 -16.26 14.64
N LEU A 99 -50.69 -16.37 13.31
CA LEU A 99 -50.76 -15.23 12.39
C LEU A 99 -52.09 -15.22 11.62
N SER A 100 -52.71 -14.04 11.54
CA SER A 100 -53.84 -13.80 10.63
C SER A 100 -53.44 -14.00 9.17
N ALA A 101 -54.39 -14.28 8.28
CA ALA A 101 -54.13 -14.49 6.85
C ALA A 101 -53.30 -13.34 6.21
N GLN A 102 -53.58 -12.09 6.58
CA GLN A 102 -52.80 -10.93 6.14
C GLN A 102 -51.37 -10.94 6.69
N GLY A 103 -51.18 -11.32 7.96
CA GLY A 103 -49.86 -11.46 8.58
C GLY A 103 -49.03 -12.59 7.95
N GLN A 104 -49.66 -13.72 7.63
CA GLN A 104 -49.03 -14.83 6.88
C GLN A 104 -48.58 -14.39 5.47
N THR A 105 -49.43 -13.66 4.75
CA THR A 105 -49.10 -13.10 3.43
C THR A 105 -47.94 -12.12 3.51
N MET A 106 -47.92 -11.22 4.51
CA MET A 106 -46.82 -10.27 4.71
C MET A 106 -45.50 -10.97 5.11
N LEU A 107 -45.55 -11.99 5.96
CA LEU A 107 -44.38 -12.80 6.31
C LEU A 107 -43.83 -13.53 5.07
N SER A 108 -44.70 -14.12 4.26
CA SER A 108 -44.33 -14.85 3.04
C SER A 108 -43.73 -13.91 1.98
N ALA A 109 -44.29 -12.70 1.84
CA ALA A 109 -43.73 -11.63 1.01
C ALA A 109 -42.36 -11.14 1.51
N LEU A 110 -42.16 -11.06 2.83
CA LEU A 110 -40.87 -10.68 3.44
C LEU A 110 -39.80 -11.76 3.21
N VAL A 111 -40.16 -13.03 3.36
CA VAL A 111 -39.28 -14.19 3.05
C VAL A 111 -38.91 -14.18 1.55
N PHE A 112 -39.90 -14.07 0.65
CA PHE A 112 -39.66 -13.99 -0.79
C PHE A 112 -38.75 -12.81 -1.15
N SER A 113 -39.04 -11.60 -0.65
CA SER A 113 -38.24 -10.39 -0.87
C SER A 113 -36.78 -10.57 -0.40
N THR A 114 -36.58 -11.27 0.72
CA THR A 114 -35.25 -11.54 1.27
C THR A 114 -34.49 -12.56 0.42
N LEU A 115 -35.14 -13.64 -0.02
CA LEU A 115 -34.54 -14.63 -0.92
C LEU A 115 -34.20 -14.03 -2.30
N LEU A 116 -35.09 -13.20 -2.85
CA LEU A 116 -34.88 -12.45 -4.08
C LEU A 116 -33.69 -11.48 -3.95
N TRP A 117 -33.63 -10.70 -2.88
CA TRP A 117 -32.54 -9.77 -2.61
C TRP A 117 -31.18 -10.46 -2.41
N LEU A 118 -31.14 -11.59 -1.69
CA LEU A 118 -29.93 -12.41 -1.57
C LEU A 118 -29.50 -12.99 -2.92
N SER A 119 -30.45 -13.46 -3.74
CA SER A 119 -30.19 -13.98 -5.09
C SER A 119 -29.64 -12.88 -6.01
N LEU A 120 -30.20 -11.67 -5.95
CA LEU A 120 -29.68 -10.49 -6.65
C LEU A 120 -28.27 -10.13 -6.18
N ILE A 121 -27.95 -10.20 -4.89
CA ILE A 121 -26.58 -9.99 -4.38
C ILE A 121 -25.60 -11.03 -4.94
N LEU A 122 -26.00 -12.31 -4.95
CA LEU A 122 -25.16 -13.38 -5.50
C LEU A 122 -24.94 -13.21 -7.01
N ALA A 123 -25.99 -12.84 -7.76
CA ALA A 123 -25.87 -12.50 -9.18
C ALA A 123 -24.95 -11.29 -9.42
N LEU A 124 -25.13 -10.19 -8.68
CA LEU A 124 -24.30 -8.99 -8.79
C LEU A 124 -22.82 -9.28 -8.43
N ARG A 125 -22.57 -10.14 -7.43
CA ARG A 125 -21.22 -10.63 -7.11
C ARG A 125 -20.62 -11.45 -8.24
N PHE A 126 -21.40 -12.36 -8.81
CA PHE A 126 -20.95 -13.21 -9.91
C PHE A 126 -20.64 -12.37 -11.15
N CYS A 127 -21.51 -11.43 -11.53
CA CYS A 127 -21.25 -10.45 -12.58
C CYS A 127 -20.00 -9.61 -12.31
N LEU A 128 -19.82 -9.07 -11.09
CA LEU A 128 -18.62 -8.32 -10.73
C LEU A 128 -17.36 -9.20 -10.77
N LYS A 129 -17.45 -10.48 -10.39
CA LYS A 129 -16.35 -11.45 -10.48
C LYS A 129 -15.99 -11.81 -11.91
N LEU A 130 -16.98 -12.01 -12.79
CA LEU A 130 -16.75 -12.21 -14.23
C LEU A 130 -16.09 -10.98 -14.87
N LEU A 131 -16.54 -9.77 -14.52
CA LEU A 131 -15.90 -8.54 -14.97
C LEU A 131 -14.47 -8.42 -14.44
N LEU A 132 -14.21 -8.69 -13.16
CA LEU A 132 -12.86 -8.66 -12.59
C LEU A 132 -11.96 -9.81 -13.06
N SER A 133 -12.52 -10.86 -13.69
CA SER A 133 -11.76 -11.91 -14.38
C SER A 133 -11.27 -11.49 -15.78
N TYR A 134 -11.78 -10.39 -16.34
CA TYR A 134 -11.36 -9.87 -17.64
C TYR A 134 -10.07 -9.06 -17.51
N HIS A 135 -8.99 -9.58 -18.09
CA HIS A 135 -7.65 -8.99 -18.00
C HIS A 135 -7.07 -8.49 -19.34
N ARG A 136 -7.77 -8.66 -20.47
CA ARG A 136 -7.25 -8.27 -21.79
C ARG A 136 -6.87 -6.79 -21.90
N TRP A 137 -7.52 -5.93 -21.12
CA TRP A 137 -7.22 -4.49 -21.03
C TRP A 137 -5.75 -4.18 -20.66
N MET A 138 -5.04 -5.06 -19.94
CA MET A 138 -3.60 -4.86 -19.64
C MET A 138 -2.68 -5.10 -20.85
N PHE A 139 -3.17 -5.77 -21.88
CA PHE A 139 -2.44 -6.03 -23.13
C PHE A 139 -2.81 -5.04 -24.25
N GLU A 140 -3.73 -4.10 -24.00
CA GLU A 140 -4.03 -3.02 -24.93
C GLU A 140 -2.88 -1.98 -24.94
N LEU A 141 -2.64 -1.38 -26.11
CA LEU A 141 -1.61 -0.36 -26.25
C LEU A 141 -2.02 0.94 -25.54
N HIS A 142 -1.06 1.56 -24.84
CA HIS A 142 -1.29 2.82 -24.14
C HIS A 142 -1.82 3.90 -25.12
N GLY A 143 -2.90 4.58 -24.73
CA GLY A 143 -3.62 5.54 -25.58
C GLY A 143 -4.63 4.93 -26.57
N ARG A 144 -4.66 3.60 -26.76
CA ARG A 144 -5.59 2.91 -27.69
C ARG A 144 -6.51 1.93 -26.98
N VAL A 145 -7.37 2.47 -26.11
CA VAL A 145 -8.37 1.68 -25.36
C VAL A 145 -9.50 1.20 -26.28
N SER A 146 -9.76 -0.10 -26.31
CA SER A 146 -10.82 -0.70 -27.13
C SER A 146 -12.22 -0.31 -26.66
N ASN A 147 -13.21 -0.32 -27.56
CA ASN A 147 -14.59 -0.05 -27.17
C ASN A 147 -15.14 -1.14 -26.20
N THR A 148 -14.67 -2.38 -26.31
CA THR A 148 -14.93 -3.45 -25.34
C THR A 148 -14.43 -3.06 -23.95
N THR A 149 -13.19 -2.58 -23.83
CA THR A 149 -12.60 -2.15 -22.55
C THR A 149 -13.28 -0.88 -22.01
N LYS A 150 -13.69 0.07 -22.85
CA LYS A 150 -14.49 1.25 -22.42
C LYS A 150 -15.84 0.83 -21.81
N VAL A 151 -16.56 -0.09 -22.45
CA VAL A 151 -17.83 -0.63 -21.93
C VAL A 151 -17.58 -1.42 -20.63
N TRP A 152 -16.56 -2.27 -20.60
CA TRP A 152 -16.19 -3.05 -19.41
C TRP A 152 -15.82 -2.17 -18.21
N VAL A 153 -14.97 -1.14 -18.38
CA VAL A 153 -14.65 -0.16 -17.31
C VAL A 153 -15.93 0.53 -16.82
N THR A 154 -16.86 0.85 -17.73
CA THR A 154 -18.14 1.47 -17.38
C THR A 154 -19.01 0.52 -16.55
N LEU A 155 -19.10 -0.77 -16.90
CA LEU A 155 -19.81 -1.78 -16.12
C LEU A 155 -19.18 -1.99 -14.73
N VAL A 156 -17.85 -2.04 -14.63
CA VAL A 156 -17.12 -2.12 -13.34
C VAL A 156 -17.39 -0.87 -12.48
N ARG A 157 -17.48 0.32 -13.08
CA ARG A 157 -17.86 1.60 -12.41
C ARG A 157 -19.35 1.70 -12.05
N LEU A 158 -20.22 0.94 -12.71
CA LEU A 158 -21.65 0.87 -12.38
C LEU A 158 -21.90 -0.10 -11.21
N LEU A 159 -21.25 -1.27 -11.23
CA LEU A 159 -21.42 -2.33 -10.23
C LEU A 159 -20.51 -2.20 -8.99
N SER A 160 -19.46 -1.37 -9.04
CA SER A 160 -18.71 -0.98 -7.83
C SER A 160 -19.48 0.05 -6.99
N SER A 161 -19.51 -0.13 -5.67
CA SER A 161 -20.06 0.89 -4.77
C SER A 161 -19.13 2.10 -4.64
N ARG A 162 -19.70 3.28 -4.36
CA ARG A 162 -18.93 4.52 -4.12
C ARG A 162 -18.18 4.55 -2.78
N LYS A 163 -18.54 3.70 -1.81
CA LYS A 163 -17.91 3.64 -0.47
C LYS A 163 -17.68 2.18 -0.01
N PRO A 164 -16.75 1.44 -0.63
CA PRO A 164 -16.34 0.11 -0.16
C PRO A 164 -15.51 0.20 1.14
N LEU A 165 -15.63 -0.80 2.01
CA LEU A 165 -14.70 -1.05 3.12
C LEU A 165 -13.46 -1.79 2.59
N LEU A 166 -12.35 -1.79 3.34
CA LEU A 166 -11.07 -2.44 2.98
C LEU A 166 -11.24 -3.82 2.35
N TYR A 167 -12.08 -4.69 2.94
CA TYR A 167 -12.27 -6.07 2.51
C TYR A 167 -13.53 -6.28 1.63
N SER A 168 -14.24 -5.22 1.21
CA SER A 168 -15.52 -5.33 0.48
C SER A 168 -15.43 -6.13 -0.82
N TYR A 169 -14.32 -6.02 -1.55
CA TYR A 169 -14.15 -6.72 -2.83
C TYR A 169 -13.69 -8.19 -2.70
N GLN A 170 -13.27 -8.65 -1.51
CA GLN A 170 -12.61 -9.96 -1.34
C GLN A 170 -13.45 -11.17 -1.81
N THR A 171 -14.78 -11.06 -1.76
CA THR A 171 -15.72 -12.10 -2.25
C THR A 171 -16.06 -11.98 -3.74
N SER A 172 -15.72 -10.86 -4.38
CA SER A 172 -15.91 -10.59 -5.81
C SER A 172 -14.61 -10.66 -6.62
N LEU A 173 -13.44 -10.77 -6.00
CA LEU A 173 -12.19 -11.03 -6.73
C LEU A 173 -12.20 -12.43 -7.38
N PRO A 174 -11.56 -12.60 -8.56
CA PRO A 174 -11.36 -13.91 -9.17
C PRO A 174 -10.45 -14.81 -8.33
N HIS A 175 -10.56 -16.12 -8.50
CA HIS A 175 -9.53 -17.07 -8.02
C HIS A 175 -8.37 -17.07 -9.01
N LEU A 176 -7.15 -17.29 -8.51
CA LEU A 176 -5.96 -17.43 -9.37
C LEU A 176 -6.17 -18.62 -10.34
N PRO A 177 -6.06 -18.42 -11.68
CA PRO A 177 -6.23 -19.49 -12.64
C PRO A 177 -5.04 -20.46 -12.60
N VAL A 178 -5.30 -21.73 -12.91
CA VAL A 178 -4.25 -22.71 -13.21
C VAL A 178 -3.91 -22.58 -14.70
N PRO A 179 -2.67 -22.23 -15.09
CA PRO A 179 -2.25 -22.17 -16.49
C PRO A 179 -2.47 -23.50 -17.23
N ALA A 180 -2.48 -23.47 -18.57
CA ALA A 180 -2.36 -24.72 -19.31
C ALA A 180 -0.93 -25.26 -19.18
N ILE A 181 -0.80 -26.59 -19.09
CA ILE A 181 0.53 -27.22 -19.02
C ILE A 181 1.34 -26.91 -20.28
N LYS A 182 0.73 -26.99 -21.48
CA LYS A 182 1.37 -26.63 -22.74
C LYS A 182 1.91 -25.20 -22.77
N ASP A 183 1.15 -24.22 -22.28
CA ASP A 183 1.58 -22.81 -22.20
C ASP A 183 2.76 -22.59 -21.23
N THR A 184 2.94 -23.53 -20.30
CA THR A 184 4.05 -23.57 -19.33
C THR A 184 5.30 -24.18 -19.96
N LEU A 185 5.13 -25.29 -20.68
CA LEU A 185 6.21 -26.08 -21.29
C LEU A 185 6.74 -25.46 -22.60
N ASN A 186 5.88 -24.81 -23.39
CA ASN A 186 6.29 -24.02 -24.58
C ASN A 186 7.38 -22.97 -24.27
N ARG A 187 7.53 -22.54 -23.01
CA ARG A 187 8.57 -21.57 -22.57
C ARG A 187 9.90 -22.22 -22.17
N ARG A 188 9.98 -23.55 -22.12
CA ARG A 188 11.19 -24.37 -21.99
C ARG A 188 11.03 -25.66 -22.81
N MET A 189 11.10 -25.55 -24.14
CA MET A 189 11.04 -26.71 -25.03
C MET A 189 12.33 -27.53 -24.94
N THR A 190 12.33 -28.55 -24.09
CA THR A 190 13.33 -29.63 -24.05
C THR A 190 12.65 -30.98 -24.32
N GLU A 191 13.42 -32.03 -24.61
CA GLU A 191 12.86 -33.38 -24.77
C GLU A 191 12.17 -33.86 -23.48
N LEU A 192 12.74 -33.52 -22.32
CA LEU A 192 12.16 -33.78 -21.00
C LEU A 192 10.84 -33.02 -20.77
N ALA A 193 10.68 -31.82 -21.34
CA ALA A 193 9.41 -31.11 -21.31
C ALA A 193 8.33 -31.83 -22.14
N ASN A 194 8.69 -32.34 -23.33
CA ASN A 194 7.77 -33.07 -24.20
C ASN A 194 7.32 -34.41 -23.59
N ASP A 195 8.25 -35.18 -23.00
CA ASP A 195 7.92 -36.37 -22.21
C ASP A 195 6.98 -36.01 -21.07
N PHE A 196 7.34 -34.99 -20.28
CA PHE A 196 6.53 -34.54 -19.14
C PHE A 196 5.12 -34.06 -19.55
N GLU A 197 4.92 -33.43 -20.73
CA GLU A 197 3.57 -33.13 -21.21
C GLU A 197 2.79 -34.41 -21.51
N SER A 198 3.39 -35.34 -22.26
CA SER A 198 2.73 -36.58 -22.71
C SER A 198 2.35 -37.51 -21.56
N ASN A 199 3.22 -37.61 -20.54
CA ASN A 199 3.12 -38.57 -19.45
C ASN A 199 2.69 -37.93 -18.11
N LEU A 200 3.66 -37.61 -17.25
CA LEU A 200 3.40 -37.32 -15.83
C LEU A 200 2.68 -35.98 -15.60
N GLY A 201 3.07 -34.93 -16.34
CA GLY A 201 2.55 -33.58 -16.15
C GLY A 201 1.04 -33.51 -16.35
N ASN A 202 0.49 -34.18 -17.36
CA ASN A 202 -0.96 -34.26 -17.60
C ASN A 202 -1.74 -34.97 -16.48
N ARG A 203 -1.09 -35.82 -15.67
CA ARG A 203 -1.65 -36.40 -14.44
C ARG A 203 -1.61 -35.39 -13.29
N LEU A 204 -0.45 -34.74 -13.06
CA LEU A 204 -0.28 -33.71 -12.02
C LEU A 204 -1.25 -32.52 -12.23
N GLN A 205 -1.46 -32.10 -13.48
CA GLN A 205 -2.39 -31.05 -13.87
C GLN A 205 -3.83 -31.28 -13.40
N ARG A 206 -4.28 -32.55 -13.34
CA ARG A 206 -5.64 -32.92 -12.93
C ARG A 206 -5.84 -32.73 -11.43
N TYR A 207 -4.86 -33.15 -10.62
CA TYR A 207 -4.87 -32.89 -9.17
C TYR A 207 -4.77 -31.39 -8.86
N LEU A 208 -3.96 -30.64 -9.63
CA LEU A 208 -3.83 -29.20 -9.43
C LEU A 208 -5.12 -28.43 -9.78
N LYS A 209 -5.77 -28.80 -10.89
CA LYS A 209 -7.13 -28.30 -11.23
C LYS A 209 -8.16 -28.70 -10.16
N LEU A 210 -8.08 -29.89 -9.58
CA LEU A 210 -8.94 -30.29 -8.47
C LEU A 210 -8.71 -29.39 -7.24
N LYS A 211 -7.45 -29.12 -6.84
CA LYS A 211 -7.14 -28.18 -5.75
C LYS A 211 -7.75 -26.80 -6.01
N ALA A 212 -7.64 -26.28 -7.23
CA ALA A 212 -8.18 -24.97 -7.62
C ALA A 212 -9.72 -24.87 -7.66
N LEU A 213 -10.45 -26.00 -7.63
CA LEU A 213 -11.91 -26.01 -7.48
C LEU A 213 -12.36 -25.89 -6.01
N TRP A 214 -11.53 -26.33 -5.06
CA TRP A 214 -11.86 -26.36 -3.63
C TRP A 214 -11.19 -25.25 -2.81
N ALA A 215 -9.99 -24.81 -3.23
CA ALA A 215 -9.23 -23.77 -2.53
C ALA A 215 -9.61 -22.35 -3.00
N THR A 216 -9.60 -21.39 -2.07
CA THR A 216 -9.80 -19.96 -2.37
C THR A 216 -8.67 -19.36 -3.19
N ASN A 217 -7.47 -19.91 -3.06
CA ASN A 217 -6.34 -19.78 -3.98
C ASN A 217 -5.57 -21.11 -3.94
N TYR A 218 -5.14 -21.64 -5.09
CA TYR A 218 -4.47 -22.95 -5.12
C TYR A 218 -2.97 -22.88 -4.77
N VAL A 219 -2.37 -21.68 -4.78
CA VAL A 219 -0.93 -21.47 -4.53
C VAL A 219 -0.66 -21.04 -3.09
N SER A 220 -1.49 -20.15 -2.52
CA SER A 220 -1.08 -19.32 -1.38
C SER A 220 -0.76 -20.08 -0.09
N ASP A 221 -1.45 -21.18 0.18
CA ASP A 221 -1.21 -22.09 1.32
C ASP A 221 0.13 -22.83 1.17
N TRP A 222 0.36 -23.46 0.02
CA TRP A 222 1.62 -24.15 -0.27
C TRP A 222 2.81 -23.20 -0.39
N TRP A 223 2.61 -22.00 -0.94
CA TRP A 223 3.66 -20.98 -1.04
C TRP A 223 4.08 -20.46 0.35
N GLU A 224 3.13 -20.27 1.26
CA GLU A 224 3.42 -19.91 2.65
C GLU A 224 4.13 -21.06 3.40
N GLU A 225 3.63 -22.29 3.26
CA GLU A 225 4.18 -23.46 3.94
C GLU A 225 5.59 -23.86 3.45
N TYR A 226 5.75 -24.12 2.15
CA TYR A 226 6.96 -24.76 1.62
C TYR A 226 8.12 -23.81 1.38
N ILE A 227 7.88 -22.52 1.05
CA ILE A 227 8.96 -21.55 0.81
C ILE A 227 9.46 -20.95 2.12
N TYR A 228 8.54 -20.47 2.97
CA TYR A 228 8.91 -19.77 4.19
C TYR A 228 8.94 -20.69 5.41
N LEU A 229 7.81 -21.32 5.75
CA LEU A 229 7.63 -21.96 7.05
C LEU A 229 8.42 -23.28 7.22
N ARG A 230 8.63 -24.04 6.14
CA ARG A 230 9.48 -25.25 6.14
C ARG A 230 10.98 -24.96 6.01
N SER A 231 11.40 -23.77 5.54
CA SER A 231 12.82 -23.41 5.53
C SER A 231 13.39 -23.47 6.96
N ARG A 232 14.56 -24.11 7.12
CA ARG A 232 15.20 -24.39 8.43
C ARG A 232 16.39 -23.46 8.73
N SER A 233 16.88 -22.75 7.72
CA SER A 233 18.00 -21.81 7.79
C SER A 233 17.66 -20.52 8.57
N PRO A 234 18.65 -19.72 8.98
CA PRO A 234 18.43 -18.44 9.67
C PRO A 234 17.58 -17.47 8.84
N ILE A 235 16.50 -16.92 9.41
CA ILE A 235 15.58 -16.02 8.67
C ILE A 235 16.09 -14.58 8.55
N MET A 236 16.99 -14.15 9.45
CA MET A 236 17.49 -12.77 9.58
C MET A 236 17.93 -12.14 8.26
N VAL A 237 18.73 -12.86 7.46
CA VAL A 237 19.21 -12.43 6.13
C VAL A 237 18.45 -13.14 5.02
N ASN A 238 18.25 -14.46 5.14
CA ASN A 238 17.77 -15.31 4.05
C ASN A 238 16.24 -15.25 3.84
N SER A 239 15.50 -14.47 4.63
CA SER A 239 14.05 -14.33 4.46
C SER A 239 13.48 -12.98 4.90
N ASN A 240 14.03 -12.31 5.91
CA ASN A 240 13.54 -11.01 6.35
C ASN A 240 14.02 -9.90 5.39
N TYR A 241 13.21 -8.86 5.24
CA TYR A 241 13.55 -7.65 4.48
C TYR A 241 13.46 -6.41 5.37
N TYR A 242 14.16 -5.35 4.97
CA TYR A 242 14.18 -4.08 5.70
C TYR A 242 13.58 -2.93 4.90
N GLY A 243 13.32 -1.82 5.57
CA GLY A 243 12.90 -0.55 4.97
C GLY A 243 13.48 0.65 5.72
N MET A 244 13.95 1.65 4.95
CA MET A 244 14.57 2.87 5.46
C MET A 244 13.56 4.00 5.68
N ASP A 245 13.90 4.90 6.60
CA ASP A 245 13.17 6.14 6.86
C ASP A 245 13.37 7.16 5.72
N PHE A 246 12.79 8.34 5.88
CA PHE A 246 13.09 9.51 5.06
C PHE A 246 14.60 9.78 5.02
N LEU A 247 15.12 10.11 3.84
CA LEU A 247 16.55 10.30 3.57
C LEU A 247 17.07 11.58 4.25
N TYR A 248 16.53 12.73 3.86
CA TYR A 248 17.02 14.04 4.32
C TYR A 248 16.40 14.47 5.65
N VAL A 249 15.09 14.32 5.77
CA VAL A 249 14.34 14.72 6.96
C VAL A 249 14.60 13.72 8.09
N THR A 250 14.79 14.24 9.30
CA THR A 250 14.68 13.47 10.54
C THR A 250 13.72 14.27 11.42
N PRO A 251 12.43 13.88 11.53
CA PRO A 251 11.38 14.75 12.09
C PRO A 251 11.63 15.23 13.52
N THR A 252 12.44 14.50 14.29
CA THR A 252 13.05 14.95 15.54
C THR A 252 14.31 14.12 15.77
N SER A 253 15.36 14.72 16.31
CA SER A 253 16.58 14.02 16.74
C SER A 253 16.39 13.28 18.08
N VAL A 254 15.32 13.57 18.83
CA VAL A 254 15.05 12.95 20.12
C VAL A 254 14.43 11.57 19.92
N GLN A 255 15.22 10.52 20.17
CA GLN A 255 14.81 9.11 20.03
C GLN A 255 13.45 8.81 20.69
N ALA A 256 13.22 9.29 21.92
CA ALA A 256 11.96 9.09 22.63
C ALA A 256 10.76 9.75 21.93
N ALA A 257 10.91 10.98 21.43
CA ALA A 257 9.86 11.69 20.71
C ALA A 257 9.58 11.06 19.34
N ARG A 258 10.63 10.55 18.66
CA ARG A 258 10.50 9.78 17.41
C ARG A 258 9.70 8.50 17.66
N ALA A 259 10.11 7.69 18.64
CA ALA A 259 9.41 6.48 19.04
C ALA A 259 7.96 6.75 19.45
N GLY A 260 7.72 7.85 20.18
CA GLY A 260 6.41 8.29 20.64
C GLY A 260 5.43 8.54 19.50
N ASN A 261 5.82 9.39 18.55
CA ASN A 261 5.00 9.68 17.37
C ASN A 261 4.82 8.44 16.48
N THR A 262 5.92 7.72 16.20
CA THR A 262 5.88 6.51 15.36
C THR A 262 4.94 5.45 15.95
N ILE A 263 5.02 5.11 17.24
CA ILE A 263 4.12 4.10 17.82
C ILE A 263 2.64 4.46 17.61
N THR A 264 2.21 5.70 17.88
CA THR A 264 0.78 6.00 17.71
C THR A 264 0.37 6.16 16.25
N ALA A 265 1.25 6.60 15.34
CA ALA A 265 0.96 6.56 13.89
C ALA A 265 0.60 5.14 13.45
N LEU A 266 1.42 4.16 13.85
CA LEU A 266 1.21 2.72 13.61
C LEU A 266 -0.10 2.22 14.24
N LEU A 267 -0.45 2.69 15.45
CA LEU A 267 -1.69 2.28 16.13
C LEU A 267 -2.97 2.96 15.59
N LEU A 268 -2.86 4.17 15.04
CA LEU A 268 -3.93 4.83 14.30
C LEU A 268 -4.15 4.15 12.95
N TYR A 269 -3.08 3.75 12.27
CA TYR A 269 -3.16 2.91 11.08
C TYR A 269 -3.82 1.56 11.37
N ARG A 270 -3.34 0.82 12.39
CA ARG A 270 -3.95 -0.42 12.92
C ARG A 270 -5.44 -0.25 13.25
N ARG A 271 -5.83 0.90 13.81
CA ARG A 271 -7.24 1.23 14.07
C ARG A 271 -8.06 1.35 12.78
N LYS A 272 -7.52 1.98 11.72
CA LYS A 272 -8.18 2.03 10.39
C LYS A 272 -8.30 0.63 9.77
N VAL A 273 -7.26 -0.21 9.86
CA VAL A 273 -7.27 -1.62 9.40
C VAL A 273 -8.34 -2.43 10.14
N ASN A 274 -8.31 -2.46 11.48
CA ASN A 274 -9.22 -3.24 12.32
C ASN A 274 -10.70 -2.83 12.20
N ARG A 275 -10.97 -1.61 11.72
CA ARG A 275 -12.31 -1.09 11.45
C ARG A 275 -12.73 -1.21 9.98
N GLU A 276 -11.85 -1.71 9.13
CA GLU A 276 -12.03 -1.80 7.67
C GLU A 276 -12.24 -0.42 7.00
N GLU A 277 -11.77 0.65 7.66
CA GLU A 277 -11.93 2.08 7.28
C GLU A 277 -10.91 2.54 6.21
N LEU A 278 -9.85 1.75 5.95
CA LEU A 278 -8.96 2.01 4.82
C LEU A 278 -9.69 1.79 3.48
N LYS A 279 -9.42 2.65 2.50
CA LYS A 279 -9.85 2.43 1.11
C LYS A 279 -9.16 1.17 0.57
N PRO A 280 -9.85 0.27 -0.16
CA PRO A 280 -9.18 -0.82 -0.89
C PRO A 280 -8.14 -0.28 -1.87
N SER A 281 -6.93 -0.85 -1.86
CA SER A 281 -5.90 -0.55 -2.86
C SER A 281 -6.40 -0.86 -4.28
N ARG A 282 -5.87 -0.15 -5.27
CA ARG A 282 -6.18 -0.36 -6.70
C ARG A 282 -4.90 -0.39 -7.52
N ILE A 283 -4.99 -0.87 -8.76
CA ILE A 283 -3.93 -0.61 -9.74
C ILE A 283 -3.95 0.90 -10.05
N PRO A 284 -2.82 1.64 -9.92
CA PRO A 284 -2.76 3.09 -10.11
C PRO A 284 -3.38 3.55 -11.43
N GLY A 285 -4.08 4.69 -11.41
CA GLY A 285 -4.83 5.21 -12.57
C GLY A 285 -6.11 4.43 -12.94
N THR A 286 -6.43 3.32 -12.25
CA THR A 286 -7.60 2.48 -12.58
C THR A 286 -8.64 2.41 -11.46
N VAL A 287 -9.80 1.82 -11.77
CA VAL A 287 -10.83 1.48 -10.78
C VAL A 287 -10.70 0.06 -10.22
N ILE A 288 -9.69 -0.71 -10.65
CA ILE A 288 -9.60 -2.15 -10.42
C ILE A 288 -9.02 -2.44 -9.03
N PRO A 289 -9.79 -3.09 -8.14
CA PRO A 289 -9.37 -3.38 -6.77
C PRO A 289 -8.27 -4.45 -6.73
N LEU A 290 -7.39 -4.34 -5.74
CA LEU A 290 -6.42 -5.36 -5.38
C LEU A 290 -6.83 -6.07 -4.10
N CYS A 291 -6.35 -7.30 -3.91
CA CYS A 291 -6.59 -8.10 -2.72
C CYS A 291 -6.00 -7.42 -1.47
N ALA A 292 -6.78 -7.45 -0.39
CA ALA A 292 -6.44 -6.87 0.90
C ALA A 292 -6.09 -7.92 1.98
N ALA A 293 -5.97 -9.21 1.64
CA ALA A 293 -5.80 -10.29 2.62
C ALA A 293 -4.57 -10.10 3.54
N GLN A 294 -3.47 -9.60 2.99
CA GLN A 294 -2.22 -9.39 3.74
C GLN A 294 -2.34 -8.38 4.90
N TYR A 295 -3.28 -7.42 4.82
CA TYR A 295 -3.49 -6.40 5.85
C TYR A 295 -4.03 -7.00 7.16
N GLU A 296 -4.69 -8.16 7.13
CA GLU A 296 -5.26 -8.81 8.32
C GLU A 296 -4.15 -9.29 9.27
N ARG A 297 -3.03 -9.77 8.73
CA ARG A 297 -1.92 -10.37 9.51
C ARG A 297 -0.76 -9.40 9.81
N MET A 298 -0.92 -8.10 9.56
CA MET A 298 0.14 -7.10 9.78
C MET A 298 0.53 -6.93 11.25
N PHE A 299 -0.45 -6.67 12.11
CA PHE A 299 -0.23 -6.42 13.53
C PHE A 299 -0.56 -7.64 14.38
N ASN A 300 0.10 -7.77 15.52
CA ASN A 300 -0.11 -8.85 16.48
C ASN A 300 -0.08 -10.20 15.76
N THR A 301 1.03 -10.40 15.05
CA THR A 301 1.41 -11.62 14.34
C THR A 301 2.88 -11.91 14.64
N THR A 302 3.21 -13.19 14.80
CA THR A 302 4.56 -13.67 15.09
C THR A 302 4.70 -15.07 14.50
N ARG A 303 5.79 -15.31 13.79
CA ARG A 303 6.22 -16.64 13.35
C ARG A 303 6.80 -17.38 14.56
N THR A 304 6.40 -18.63 14.77
CA THR A 304 6.89 -19.44 15.90
C THR A 304 7.64 -20.67 15.37
N PRO A 305 8.82 -20.98 15.93
CA PRO A 305 9.69 -22.03 15.38
C PRO A 305 9.07 -23.42 15.62
N GLY A 306 9.01 -24.23 14.57
CA GLY A 306 8.58 -25.63 14.61
C GLY A 306 9.74 -26.59 14.40
N GLN A 307 9.51 -27.88 14.60
CA GLN A 307 10.51 -28.92 14.35
C GLN A 307 10.79 -29.04 12.83
N GLU A 308 9.75 -29.33 12.05
CA GLU A 308 9.81 -29.39 10.57
C GLU A 308 9.25 -28.14 9.90
N THR A 309 8.14 -27.60 10.43
CA THR A 309 7.40 -26.47 9.85
C THR A 309 7.08 -25.45 10.94
N ASP A 310 7.49 -24.20 10.74
CA ASP A 310 7.14 -23.06 11.61
C ASP A 310 5.64 -22.72 11.49
N VAL A 311 5.10 -21.98 12.46
CA VAL A 311 3.69 -21.57 12.46
C VAL A 311 3.56 -20.06 12.61
N LEU A 312 2.94 -19.40 11.63
CA LEU A 312 2.42 -18.04 11.78
C LEU A 312 1.25 -18.04 12.76
N GLN A 313 1.42 -17.36 13.90
CA GLN A 313 0.36 -17.12 14.86
C GLN A 313 -0.12 -15.67 14.75
N HIS A 314 -1.43 -15.46 14.80
CA HIS A 314 -2.07 -14.14 14.76
C HIS A 314 -3.10 -14.01 15.89
N TRP A 315 -3.10 -12.85 16.57
CA TRP A 315 -3.97 -12.58 17.72
C TRP A 315 -4.86 -11.37 17.46
N LEU A 316 -6.15 -11.47 17.76
CA LEU A 316 -7.15 -10.47 17.34
C LEU A 316 -7.11 -9.12 18.08
N ASP A 317 -6.58 -9.10 19.31
CA ASP A 317 -6.80 -7.99 20.26
C ASP A 317 -5.58 -7.81 21.20
N SER A 318 -4.55 -7.11 20.73
CA SER A 318 -3.38 -6.68 21.54
C SER A 318 -3.46 -5.20 21.95
N GLU A 319 -3.01 -4.86 23.15
CA GLU A 319 -3.13 -3.50 23.74
C GLU A 319 -1.79 -2.94 24.27
N TYR A 320 -0.67 -3.52 23.84
CA TYR A 320 0.70 -3.11 24.16
C TYR A 320 1.66 -3.37 22.99
N VAL A 321 2.84 -2.76 23.04
CA VAL A 321 4.00 -3.08 22.20
C VAL A 321 5.11 -3.71 23.06
N ALA A 322 5.96 -4.52 22.44
CA ALA A 322 7.19 -5.00 23.07
C ALA A 322 8.33 -4.04 22.67
N VAL A 323 9.16 -3.66 23.64
CA VAL A 323 10.27 -2.71 23.45
C VAL A 323 11.56 -3.37 23.92
N TYR A 324 12.63 -3.24 23.13
CA TYR A 324 13.99 -3.59 23.50
C TYR A 324 14.85 -2.34 23.61
N HIS A 325 15.71 -2.29 24.63
CA HIS A 325 16.78 -1.30 24.74
C HIS A 325 17.97 -1.87 25.53
N LYS A 326 19.19 -1.82 24.97
CA LYS A 326 20.46 -2.24 25.63
C LYS A 326 20.35 -3.57 26.38
N GLY A 327 19.97 -4.64 25.67
CA GLY A 327 19.89 -5.99 26.23
C GLY A 327 18.69 -6.27 27.14
N ARG A 328 17.67 -5.40 27.15
CA ARG A 328 16.55 -5.44 28.11
C ARG A 328 15.22 -5.36 27.39
N PHE A 329 14.29 -6.23 27.78
CA PHE A 329 12.95 -6.30 27.19
C PHE A 329 11.86 -5.71 28.12
N PHE A 330 10.90 -5.01 27.53
CA PHE A 330 9.81 -4.31 28.21
C PHE A 330 8.46 -4.51 27.49
N ARG A 331 7.37 -4.55 28.26
CA ARG A 331 5.99 -4.43 27.79
C ARG A 331 5.51 -3.00 28.02
N LEU A 332 5.38 -2.23 26.95
CA LEU A 332 4.82 -0.88 26.96
C LEU A 332 3.34 -0.94 26.61
N TRP A 333 2.47 -0.75 27.60
CA TRP A 333 1.04 -0.59 27.37
C TRP A 333 0.76 0.63 26.51
N VAL A 334 -0.11 0.48 25.51
CA VAL A 334 -0.49 1.55 24.58
C VAL A 334 -1.98 1.93 24.69
N TYR A 335 -2.66 1.48 25.76
CA TYR A 335 -3.98 1.94 26.16
C TYR A 335 -4.10 2.01 27.69
N ASN A 336 -4.91 2.94 28.20
CA ASN A 336 -5.47 2.90 29.57
C ASN A 336 -6.92 3.37 29.51
N ALA A 337 -7.78 2.83 30.38
CA ALA A 337 -9.21 3.17 30.50
C ALA A 337 -10.05 3.05 29.20
N GLY A 338 -9.45 2.63 28.07
CA GLY A 338 -10.04 2.63 26.72
C GLY A 338 -9.53 3.74 25.78
N ARG A 339 -8.72 4.70 26.26
CA ARG A 339 -8.03 5.68 25.41
C ARG A 339 -6.69 5.12 24.92
N LEU A 340 -6.34 5.44 23.67
CA LEU A 340 -5.07 5.11 23.01
C LEU A 340 -3.96 6.03 23.55
N LEU A 341 -2.76 5.48 23.76
CA LEU A 341 -1.54 6.26 24.04
C LEU A 341 -1.09 7.10 22.85
N THR A 342 -0.39 8.19 23.18
CA THR A 342 -0.21 9.41 22.40
C THR A 342 1.25 9.87 22.50
N PRO A 343 1.72 10.82 21.67
CA PRO A 343 3.14 10.89 21.33
C PRO A 343 3.97 11.20 22.57
N ARG A 344 3.57 12.18 23.38
CA ARG A 344 4.32 12.63 24.57
C ARG A 344 4.19 11.71 25.78
N GLU A 345 3.14 10.89 25.83
CA GLU A 345 3.04 9.87 26.87
C GLU A 345 3.98 8.72 26.50
N ILE A 346 3.90 8.26 25.26
CA ILE A 346 4.78 7.20 24.76
C ILE A 346 6.23 7.68 24.81
N GLU A 347 6.53 8.91 24.40
CA GLU A 347 7.82 9.59 24.59
C GLU A 347 8.26 9.54 26.05
N HIS A 348 7.47 10.02 27.01
CA HIS A 348 7.81 9.96 28.44
C HIS A 348 8.03 8.52 28.95
N GLN A 349 7.32 7.55 28.37
CA GLN A 349 7.38 6.13 28.71
C GLN A 349 8.56 5.40 28.05
N ILE A 350 8.98 5.85 26.87
CA ILE A 350 10.19 5.42 26.17
C ILE A 350 11.41 6.08 26.83
N GLN A 351 11.32 7.35 27.21
CA GLN A 351 12.34 8.05 27.97
C GLN A 351 12.62 7.33 29.30
N ARG A 352 11.57 6.90 30.02
CA ARG A 352 11.68 5.98 31.17
C ARG A 352 12.37 4.63 30.88
N ILE A 353 12.41 4.17 29.63
CA ILE A 353 13.11 2.93 29.22
C ILE A 353 14.56 3.22 28.82
N LEU A 354 14.83 4.40 28.24
CA LEU A 354 16.19 4.89 27.95
C LEU A 354 16.95 5.22 29.25
N ASP A 355 16.28 5.89 30.18
CA ASP A 355 16.83 6.35 31.47
C ASP A 355 16.84 5.28 32.56
N ASP A 356 16.25 4.10 32.32
CA ASP A 356 16.29 2.97 33.25
C ASP A 356 17.76 2.55 33.46
N PRO A 357 18.32 2.60 34.69
CA PRO A 357 19.71 2.22 34.95
C PRO A 357 19.89 0.72 35.21
N CYS A 358 18.82 -0.07 35.31
CA CYS A 358 18.91 -1.48 35.70
C CYS A 358 19.62 -2.31 34.62
N PRO A 359 20.61 -3.15 34.95
CA PRO A 359 21.28 -4.00 33.96
C PRO A 359 20.33 -5.05 33.33
N PRO A 360 20.73 -5.68 32.21
CA PRO A 360 20.13 -6.93 31.75
C PRO A 360 20.12 -8.00 32.84
N LEU A 361 19.09 -8.86 32.85
CA LEU A 361 19.12 -10.05 33.69
C LEU A 361 20.20 -11.04 33.18
N PRO A 362 20.73 -11.95 34.03
CA PRO A 362 21.78 -12.88 33.61
C PRO A 362 21.38 -13.73 32.39
N GLY A 363 22.02 -13.50 31.24
CA GLY A 363 21.71 -14.16 29.96
C GLY A 363 20.60 -13.50 29.12
N GLU A 364 20.01 -12.39 29.57
CA GLU A 364 19.00 -11.63 28.80
C GLU A 364 19.62 -10.79 27.67
N GLU A 365 20.81 -10.23 27.89
CA GLU A 365 21.45 -9.22 27.02
C GLU A 365 21.38 -9.58 25.53
N ARG A 366 21.62 -10.85 25.22
CA ARG A 366 21.73 -11.40 23.85
C ARG A 366 20.60 -12.38 23.51
N LEU A 367 19.53 -12.42 24.31
CA LEU A 367 18.43 -13.39 24.19
C LEU A 367 17.76 -13.40 22.81
N GLY A 368 17.72 -12.26 22.10
CA GLY A 368 17.18 -12.15 20.76
C GLY A 368 17.91 -13.00 19.70
N ALA A 369 19.19 -13.38 19.96
CA ALA A 369 19.99 -14.21 19.06
C ALA A 369 19.35 -15.58 18.75
N LEU A 370 18.55 -16.11 19.68
CA LEU A 370 17.78 -17.33 19.45
C LEU A 370 16.82 -17.21 18.26
N THR A 371 16.29 -16.01 17.97
CA THR A 371 15.43 -15.77 16.79
C THR A 371 16.23 -15.54 15.50
N ALA A 372 17.51 -15.21 15.63
CA ALA A 372 18.40 -14.85 14.51
C ALA A 372 19.07 -16.06 13.87
N GLY A 373 19.44 -17.07 14.66
CA GLY A 373 20.08 -18.31 14.21
C GLY A 373 19.11 -19.38 13.65
N ASP A 374 19.56 -20.63 13.64
CA ASP A 374 18.85 -21.76 13.05
C ASP A 374 17.51 -22.08 13.72
N ARG A 375 16.54 -22.49 12.90
CA ARG A 375 15.13 -22.66 13.32
C ARG A 375 14.92 -23.86 14.25
N LEU A 376 15.71 -24.93 14.09
CA LEU A 376 15.58 -26.15 14.89
C LEU A 376 16.17 -26.01 16.32
N PRO A 377 17.39 -25.50 16.54
CA PRO A 377 17.88 -25.17 17.88
C PRO A 377 16.97 -24.18 18.61
N TRP A 378 16.42 -23.18 17.91
CA TRP A 378 15.42 -22.28 18.49
C TRP A 378 14.13 -23.01 18.87
N HIS A 379 13.57 -23.86 18.00
CA HIS A 379 12.40 -24.68 18.34
C HIS A 379 12.62 -25.50 19.61
N GLN A 380 13.75 -26.23 19.70
CA GLN A 380 14.09 -27.08 20.84
C GLN A 380 14.23 -26.25 22.12
N THR A 381 14.99 -25.15 22.06
CA THR A 381 15.22 -24.24 23.19
C THR A 381 13.90 -23.61 23.67
N ARG A 382 13.07 -23.11 22.75
CA ARG A 382 11.73 -22.56 23.04
C ARG A 382 10.83 -23.60 23.70
N LYS A 383 10.80 -24.82 23.16
CA LYS A 383 9.98 -25.94 23.67
C LYS A 383 10.39 -26.36 25.08
N GLN A 384 11.68 -26.41 25.39
CA GLN A 384 12.19 -26.84 26.70
C GLN A 384 12.10 -25.74 27.76
N TYR A 385 12.59 -24.52 27.48
CA TYR A 385 12.83 -23.49 28.49
C TYR A 385 11.82 -22.33 28.50
N PHE A 386 10.96 -22.22 27.48
CA PHE A 386 10.00 -21.12 27.32
C PHE A 386 8.54 -21.58 27.26
N SER A 387 8.25 -22.87 27.50
CA SER A 387 6.88 -23.41 27.53
C SER A 387 6.12 -23.15 28.85
N SER A 388 6.82 -22.80 29.93
CA SER A 388 6.25 -22.62 31.27
C SER A 388 6.90 -21.47 32.07
N GLY A 389 6.54 -21.33 33.36
CA GLY A 389 7.29 -20.52 34.33
C GLY A 389 7.22 -19.01 34.14
N ILE A 390 8.37 -18.34 34.16
CA ILE A 390 8.51 -16.88 33.93
C ILE A 390 8.81 -16.58 32.47
N ASN A 391 9.71 -17.36 31.85
CA ASN A 391 10.10 -17.25 30.44
C ASN A 391 8.91 -17.29 29.49
N LYS A 392 7.96 -18.22 29.68
CA LYS A 392 6.74 -18.27 28.87
C LYS A 392 5.94 -16.97 28.94
N ARG A 393 5.82 -16.36 30.12
CA ARG A 393 5.02 -15.14 30.33
C ARG A 393 5.63 -13.92 29.62
N SER A 394 6.96 -13.84 29.62
CA SER A 394 7.71 -12.80 28.92
C SER A 394 7.73 -13.05 27.40
N LEU A 395 7.87 -14.30 26.97
CA LEU A 395 7.76 -14.68 25.56
C LEU A 395 6.33 -14.45 25.01
N ASP A 396 5.28 -14.86 25.73
CA ASP A 396 3.87 -14.54 25.42
C ASP A 396 3.67 -13.02 25.25
N ALA A 397 4.39 -12.19 26.03
CA ALA A 397 4.32 -10.73 25.91
C ALA A 397 5.08 -10.17 24.69
N ILE A 398 6.07 -10.85 24.14
CA ILE A 398 6.70 -10.47 22.86
C ILE A 398 5.85 -10.99 21.69
N GLU A 399 5.47 -12.27 21.72
CA GLU A 399 4.70 -12.94 20.67
C GLU A 399 3.33 -12.27 20.46
N ARG A 400 2.64 -11.82 21.53
CA ARG A 400 1.33 -11.16 21.44
C ARG A 400 1.38 -9.64 21.30
N ALA A 401 2.54 -8.99 21.36
CA ALA A 401 2.65 -7.55 21.16
C ALA A 401 2.11 -7.11 19.78
N ALA A 402 1.57 -5.89 19.68
CA ALA A 402 1.03 -5.37 18.43
C ALA A 402 2.09 -5.29 17.32
N PHE A 403 3.33 -4.95 17.70
CA PHE A 403 4.57 -5.06 16.93
C PHE A 403 5.75 -5.00 17.93
N PHE A 404 6.98 -5.16 17.46
CA PHE A 404 8.20 -5.03 18.25
C PHE A 404 8.89 -3.69 17.95
N LEU A 405 9.50 -3.08 18.97
CA LEU A 405 10.24 -1.82 18.86
C LEU A 405 11.65 -2.01 19.41
N THR A 406 12.65 -1.60 18.64
CA THR A 406 14.04 -1.48 19.09
C THR A 406 14.38 0.00 19.30
N LEU A 407 14.85 0.33 20.49
CA LEU A 407 15.53 1.59 20.80
C LEU A 407 17.02 1.30 20.70
N ASP A 408 17.59 1.52 19.53
CA ASP A 408 19.01 1.27 19.25
C ASP A 408 19.88 2.34 19.92
N ASP A 409 21.03 1.97 20.47
CA ASP A 409 21.95 2.92 21.11
C ASP A 409 22.98 3.51 20.14
N GLU A 410 23.00 3.04 18.90
CA GLU A 410 23.77 3.62 17.80
C GLU A 410 23.04 4.73 17.04
N GLU A 411 23.81 5.47 16.24
CA GLU A 411 23.35 6.51 15.33
C GLU A 411 23.61 6.06 13.89
N GLN A 412 22.60 6.14 13.02
CA GLN A 412 22.66 5.65 11.64
C GLN A 412 21.99 6.64 10.67
N GLY A 413 22.24 6.47 9.37
CA GLY A 413 21.70 7.30 8.29
C GLY A 413 22.73 8.22 7.63
N MET A 414 22.35 8.86 6.52
CA MET A 414 23.27 9.46 5.52
C MET A 414 24.19 10.62 5.99
N ARG A 415 24.12 11.09 7.25
CA ARG A 415 24.90 12.25 7.73
C ARG A 415 26.24 11.81 8.33
N GLY A 416 27.34 12.33 7.81
CA GLY A 416 28.70 12.13 8.28
C GLY A 416 29.72 12.32 7.16
N ASP A 417 30.99 12.02 7.42
CA ASP A 417 32.10 12.28 6.48
C ASP A 417 32.09 11.34 5.26
N ASP A 418 31.48 10.16 5.39
CA ASP A 418 31.21 9.22 4.29
C ASP A 418 29.69 8.98 4.15
N PRO A 419 28.97 9.78 3.35
CA PRO A 419 27.54 9.61 3.11
C PRO A 419 27.16 8.29 2.42
N ALA A 420 28.08 7.60 1.75
CA ALA A 420 27.81 6.36 1.01
C ALA A 420 27.88 5.15 1.95
N GLY A 421 29.03 4.90 2.59
CA GLY A 421 29.17 3.84 3.59
C GLY A 421 28.29 4.04 4.83
N ASN A 422 27.80 5.27 5.07
CA ASN A 422 26.72 5.53 6.02
C ASN A 422 25.36 4.90 5.63
N LEU A 423 25.00 4.87 4.35
CA LEU A 423 23.80 4.19 3.89
C LEU A 423 23.95 2.66 3.96
N ASP A 424 25.16 2.17 3.70
CA ASP A 424 25.46 0.74 3.70
C ASP A 424 25.48 0.17 5.12
N ARG A 425 26.09 0.89 6.08
CA ARG A 425 26.00 0.56 7.52
C ARG A 425 24.56 0.63 8.04
N TYR A 426 23.80 1.64 7.63
CA TYR A 426 22.38 1.77 7.98
C TYR A 426 21.52 0.64 7.39
N ALA A 427 21.84 0.16 6.18
CA ALA A 427 21.22 -1.01 5.56
C ALA A 427 21.49 -2.30 6.34
N LYS A 428 22.77 -2.60 6.60
CA LYS A 428 23.22 -3.76 7.38
C LYS A 428 22.59 -3.75 8.80
N SER A 429 22.59 -2.59 9.46
CA SER A 429 21.95 -2.39 10.77
C SER A 429 20.42 -2.61 10.78
N LEU A 430 19.72 -2.35 9.67
CA LEU A 430 18.28 -2.65 9.55
C LEU A 430 18.00 -4.10 9.13
N LEU A 431 18.89 -4.75 8.37
CA LEU A 431 18.76 -6.14 7.96
C LEU A 431 19.01 -7.12 9.13
N HIS A 432 20.15 -6.98 9.81
CA HIS A 432 20.58 -7.90 10.89
C HIS A 432 20.86 -7.21 12.23
N GLY A 433 21.08 -5.90 12.27
CA GLY A 433 21.44 -5.20 13.51
C GLY A 433 22.67 -5.83 14.16
N LYS A 434 22.63 -5.98 15.49
CA LYS A 434 23.68 -6.65 16.28
C LYS A 434 23.41 -8.15 16.44
N CYS A 435 22.57 -8.73 15.58
CA CYS A 435 22.11 -10.14 15.61
C CYS A 435 21.33 -10.59 16.86
N TYR A 436 21.30 -9.81 17.95
CA TYR A 436 20.59 -10.15 19.19
C TYR A 436 19.62 -9.08 19.72
N ASP A 437 19.57 -7.93 19.05
CA ASP A 437 18.84 -6.71 19.43
C ASP A 437 17.49 -6.54 18.70
N ARG A 438 17.18 -7.40 17.74
CA ARG A 438 15.88 -7.48 17.05
C ARG A 438 15.11 -8.73 17.50
N TRP A 439 13.84 -8.83 17.09
CA TRP A 439 13.05 -10.07 17.22
C TRP A 439 12.58 -10.53 15.84
N PHE A 440 13.40 -11.30 15.13
CA PHE A 440 13.22 -11.60 13.71
C PHE A 440 11.97 -12.43 13.39
N ASP A 441 11.43 -13.14 14.39
CA ASP A 441 10.15 -13.84 14.35
C ASP A 441 8.92 -12.91 14.26
N LYS A 442 9.06 -11.61 14.56
CA LYS A 442 7.93 -10.67 14.58
C LYS A 442 7.52 -10.29 13.16
N SER A 443 6.21 -10.17 12.90
CA SER A 443 5.69 -9.72 11.59
C SER A 443 6.37 -8.45 11.10
N PHE A 444 6.58 -7.49 11.99
CA PHE A 444 7.60 -6.45 11.81
C PHE A 444 8.17 -5.96 13.16
N SER A 445 9.44 -5.57 13.11
CA SER A 445 10.15 -4.81 14.14
C SER A 445 10.43 -3.40 13.60
N ILE A 446 10.10 -2.38 14.38
CA ILE A 446 10.50 -1.00 14.13
C ILE A 446 11.84 -0.74 14.84
N VAL A 447 12.78 -0.08 14.18
CA VAL A 447 14.04 0.38 14.79
C VAL A 447 14.01 1.90 14.88
N ILE A 448 14.38 2.46 16.03
CA ILE A 448 14.59 3.90 16.24
C ILE A 448 16.01 4.08 16.79
N TYR A 449 16.85 4.78 16.06
CA TYR A 449 18.24 5.07 16.43
C TYR A 449 18.34 6.25 17.39
N LYS A 450 19.47 6.37 18.09
CA LYS A 450 19.74 7.40 19.08
C LYS A 450 19.61 8.83 18.53
N ASN A 451 19.91 9.03 17.24
CA ASN A 451 19.78 10.30 16.52
C ASN A 451 18.37 10.58 15.94
N GLY A 452 17.37 9.75 16.26
CA GLY A 452 15.99 9.93 15.80
C GLY A 452 15.71 9.50 14.36
N LYS A 453 16.68 8.94 13.62
CA LYS A 453 16.36 8.14 12.42
C LYS A 453 15.63 6.86 12.83
N SER A 454 14.78 6.35 11.96
CA SER A 454 14.10 5.07 12.18
C SER A 454 14.29 4.08 11.03
N GLY A 455 13.57 2.97 11.06
CA GLY A 455 13.45 2.01 9.96
C GLY A 455 12.61 0.81 10.40
N LEU A 456 12.54 -0.20 9.54
CA LEU A 456 11.82 -1.44 9.81
C LEU A 456 12.60 -2.68 9.36
N ASN A 457 12.33 -3.80 10.03
CA ASN A 457 12.67 -5.16 9.62
C ASN A 457 11.36 -5.98 9.64
N ALA A 458 11.12 -6.83 8.64
CA ALA A 458 9.87 -7.57 8.47
C ALA A 458 10.10 -9.04 8.13
N GLU A 459 9.40 -9.92 8.87
CA GLU A 459 9.31 -11.35 8.55
C GLU A 459 8.43 -11.52 7.30
N HIS A 460 8.88 -12.30 6.32
CA HIS A 460 8.28 -12.27 4.98
C HIS A 460 7.15 -13.31 4.77
N SER A 461 6.95 -14.28 5.68
CA SER A 461 5.96 -15.34 5.49
C SER A 461 4.51 -14.82 5.48
N TRP A 462 4.19 -13.70 6.16
CA TRP A 462 2.79 -13.21 6.24
C TRP A 462 2.36 -12.25 5.12
N ALA A 463 3.29 -11.47 4.54
CA ALA A 463 3.02 -10.47 3.50
C ALA A 463 4.27 -10.08 2.67
N ASP A 464 4.01 -9.34 1.59
CA ASP A 464 5.02 -8.81 0.67
C ASP A 464 5.27 -7.30 0.94
N ALA A 465 6.48 -6.79 0.64
CA ALA A 465 6.92 -5.43 0.98
C ALA A 465 5.93 -4.27 0.66
N PRO A 466 5.18 -4.27 -0.47
CA PRO A 466 4.18 -3.23 -0.74
C PRO A 466 3.11 -3.09 0.35
N THR A 467 2.79 -4.15 1.10
CA THR A 467 1.82 -4.08 2.19
C THR A 467 2.38 -3.35 3.42
N VAL A 468 3.68 -3.49 3.70
CA VAL A 468 4.35 -2.81 4.83
C VAL A 468 4.65 -1.34 4.50
N ALA A 469 4.94 -0.99 3.25
CA ALA A 469 5.25 0.38 2.84
C ALA A 469 4.12 1.41 3.16
N HIS A 470 2.85 0.98 3.22
CA HIS A 470 1.69 1.86 3.54
C HIS A 470 1.63 2.33 5.00
N LEU A 471 2.58 1.95 5.85
CA LEU A 471 2.46 2.01 7.31
C LEU A 471 3.06 3.30 7.93
N TRP A 472 3.76 4.13 7.15
CA TRP A 472 4.74 5.13 7.64
C TRP A 472 4.21 6.56 7.89
N GLU A 473 2.88 6.77 8.03
CA GLU A 473 2.23 8.09 7.81
C GLU A 473 1.18 8.49 8.91
N GLY A 474 1.52 9.29 9.96
CA GLY A 474 0.52 9.85 10.94
C GLY A 474 1.00 10.58 12.23
N GLU A 475 0.07 11.26 12.97
CA GLU A 475 0.32 12.18 14.14
C GLU A 475 -0.76 12.15 15.30
N VAL A 476 -0.58 12.90 16.45
CA VAL A 476 -1.08 12.48 17.81
C VAL A 476 -1.13 13.52 19.03
N ASP A 477 -1.90 13.33 20.16
CA ASP A 477 -1.71 14.04 21.52
C ASP A 477 -2.38 13.51 22.89
N ARG A 478 -1.66 13.57 24.07
CA ARG A 478 -2.02 13.88 25.54
C ARG A 478 -2.27 12.90 26.80
N THR A 479 -1.34 12.63 27.78
CA THR A 479 -1.40 12.08 29.25
C THR A 479 -1.68 10.58 29.79
N LEU A 480 -0.70 9.63 30.01
CA LEU A 480 -0.91 8.16 30.39
C LEU A 480 0.20 7.38 31.24
N PRO A 481 0.04 6.07 31.67
CA PRO A 481 0.79 5.40 32.78
C PRO A 481 1.90 4.36 32.43
N CYS A 482 2.73 4.00 33.44
CA CYS A 482 4.05 3.29 33.44
C CYS A 482 4.26 2.03 32.55
N PRO A 483 5.49 1.77 32.01
CA PRO A 483 5.84 0.51 31.33
C PRO A 483 6.11 -0.63 32.32
N GLN A 484 6.22 -1.87 31.84
CA GLN A 484 6.59 -3.02 32.65
C GLN A 484 7.84 -3.73 32.09
N ARG A 485 8.88 -3.89 32.91
CA ARG A 485 10.04 -4.74 32.63
C ARG A 485 9.61 -6.21 32.45
N LEU A 486 10.12 -6.88 31.41
CA LEU A 486 9.98 -8.34 31.27
C LEU A 486 11.06 -9.04 32.11
N MET A 487 10.71 -10.19 32.66
CA MET A 487 11.56 -10.95 33.58
C MET A 487 11.89 -12.32 32.99
N TRP A 488 13.10 -12.80 33.23
CA TRP A 488 13.61 -14.04 32.66
C TRP A 488 14.37 -14.87 33.70
N ASP A 489 14.43 -16.17 33.44
CA ASP A 489 15.15 -17.18 34.20
C ASP A 489 15.91 -18.03 33.17
N ILE A 490 17.14 -17.62 32.87
CA ILE A 490 17.94 -18.16 31.76
C ILE A 490 19.02 -19.08 32.35
N PRO A 491 18.85 -20.41 32.31
CA PRO A 491 19.86 -21.35 32.79
C PRO A 491 21.04 -21.45 31.80
N ASN A 492 22.14 -22.05 32.22
CA ASN A 492 23.41 -21.98 31.49
C ASN A 492 23.34 -22.67 30.12
N GLU A 493 22.53 -23.71 29.97
CA GLU A 493 22.27 -24.40 28.69
C GLU A 493 21.68 -23.43 27.66
N VAL A 494 20.78 -22.54 28.09
CA VAL A 494 20.19 -21.51 27.22
C VAL A 494 21.21 -20.41 26.91
N LYS A 495 22.11 -20.05 27.83
CA LYS A 495 23.23 -19.12 27.55
C LYS A 495 24.19 -19.69 26.50
N THR A 496 24.46 -21.00 26.56
CA THR A 496 25.23 -21.70 25.52
C THR A 496 24.50 -21.68 24.18
N GLN A 497 23.19 -21.95 24.13
CA GLN A 497 22.44 -21.88 22.87
C GLN A 497 22.31 -20.44 22.33
N ILE A 498 22.17 -19.43 23.19
CA ILE A 498 22.25 -18.01 22.81
C ILE A 498 23.60 -17.71 22.14
N SER A 499 24.69 -18.22 22.71
CA SER A 499 26.06 -18.01 22.18
C SER A 499 26.25 -18.72 20.84
N ASN A 500 25.75 -19.95 20.70
CA ASN A 500 25.79 -20.71 19.45
C ASN A 500 24.97 -20.03 18.34
N SER A 501 23.71 -19.66 18.62
CA SER A 501 22.86 -18.96 17.66
C SER A 501 23.43 -17.58 17.29
N LEU A 502 24.08 -16.89 18.22
CA LEU A 502 24.78 -15.64 17.93
C LEU A 502 25.99 -15.86 17.03
N ALA A 503 26.80 -16.91 17.24
CA ALA A 503 27.93 -17.21 16.37
C ALA A 503 27.48 -17.51 14.92
N VAL A 504 26.40 -18.29 14.75
CA VAL A 504 25.78 -18.56 13.43
C VAL A 504 25.23 -17.27 12.80
N ALA A 505 24.51 -16.45 13.57
CA ALA A 505 23.93 -15.21 13.07
C ALA A 505 25.02 -14.17 12.71
N GLN A 506 26.05 -14.02 13.54
CA GLN A 506 27.16 -13.10 13.29
C GLN A 506 27.97 -13.52 12.05
N SER A 507 28.30 -14.81 11.92
CA SER A 507 28.97 -15.33 10.72
C SER A 507 28.16 -15.13 9.44
N LEU A 508 26.83 -15.05 9.53
CA LEU A 508 25.94 -14.75 8.40
C LEU A 508 25.79 -13.23 8.15
N ALA A 509 25.94 -12.40 9.18
CA ALA A 509 25.93 -10.94 9.05
C ALA A 509 27.26 -10.40 8.50
N ASP A 510 28.39 -10.90 9.01
CA ASP A 510 29.74 -10.53 8.58
C ASP A 510 30.02 -10.93 7.12
N ASP A 511 29.35 -11.98 6.63
CA ASP A 511 29.44 -12.45 5.24
C ASP A 511 28.56 -11.64 4.27
N VAL A 512 27.59 -10.87 4.75
CA VAL A 512 26.68 -10.10 3.86
C VAL A 512 27.31 -8.78 3.45
N ASP A 513 27.43 -8.59 2.14
CA ASP A 513 27.65 -7.28 1.58
C ASP A 513 26.34 -6.55 1.28
N CYS A 514 26.36 -5.22 1.36
CA CYS A 514 25.23 -4.35 1.04
C CYS A 514 25.76 -3.01 0.53
N HIS A 515 25.23 -2.52 -0.59
CA HIS A 515 25.52 -1.21 -1.13
C HIS A 515 24.24 -0.49 -1.58
N VAL A 516 24.05 0.78 -1.18
CA VAL A 516 22.79 1.53 -1.28
C VAL A 516 23.02 2.94 -1.83
N PHE A 517 22.61 3.16 -3.08
CA PHE A 517 22.88 4.40 -3.81
C PHE A 517 21.61 5.06 -4.42
N PRO A 518 21.45 6.39 -4.32
CA PRO A 518 20.39 7.14 -5.00
C PRO A 518 20.85 7.64 -6.38
N PHE A 519 20.47 6.93 -7.44
CA PHE A 519 20.75 7.30 -8.84
C PHE A 519 19.89 8.50 -9.29
N ARG A 520 20.56 9.58 -9.74
CA ARG A 520 19.98 10.92 -9.94
C ARG A 520 20.12 11.49 -11.36
N GLU A 521 20.82 10.80 -12.25
CA GLU A 521 21.03 11.30 -13.62
C GLU A 521 19.72 11.34 -14.42
N PHE A 522 18.77 10.47 -14.06
CA PHE A 522 17.39 10.46 -14.51
C PHE A 522 16.54 9.46 -13.70
N GLY A 523 15.22 9.63 -13.79
CA GLY A 523 14.25 8.64 -13.36
C GLY A 523 13.25 8.30 -14.47
N LYS A 524 12.05 7.87 -14.06
CA LYS A 524 10.96 7.46 -14.97
C LYS A 524 10.59 8.52 -16.02
N GLY A 525 10.76 9.81 -15.74
CA GLY A 525 10.42 10.91 -16.65
C GLY A 525 11.26 10.94 -17.92
N ARG A 526 12.54 10.56 -17.84
CA ARG A 526 13.38 10.40 -19.04
C ARG A 526 13.06 9.10 -19.77
N VAL A 527 12.94 7.97 -19.05
CA VAL A 527 12.68 6.66 -19.67
C VAL A 527 11.33 6.61 -20.39
N LYS A 528 10.27 7.19 -19.80
CA LYS A 528 8.95 7.31 -20.45
C LYS A 528 9.00 8.12 -21.76
N LYS A 529 9.83 9.16 -21.86
CA LYS A 529 10.02 9.95 -23.10
C LYS A 529 10.60 9.09 -24.23
N LEU A 530 11.37 8.04 -23.91
CA LEU A 530 11.87 7.04 -24.86
C LEU A 530 10.81 5.99 -25.26
N ARG A 531 9.60 6.06 -24.68
CA ARG A 531 8.49 5.08 -24.78
C ARG A 531 8.84 3.67 -24.24
N ILE A 532 9.79 3.62 -23.30
CA ILE A 532 10.22 2.40 -22.61
C ILE A 532 9.58 2.37 -21.21
N SER A 533 9.31 1.19 -20.66
CA SER A 533 8.87 1.07 -19.27
C SER A 533 10.06 1.32 -18.33
N PRO A 534 9.96 2.23 -17.34
CA PRO A 534 11.03 2.47 -16.35
C PRO A 534 11.52 1.20 -15.66
N ASP A 535 10.59 0.31 -15.36
CA ASP A 535 10.81 -0.98 -14.70
C ASP A 535 11.61 -1.94 -15.61
N ALA A 536 11.15 -2.11 -16.85
CA ALA A 536 11.84 -2.91 -17.85
C ALA A 536 13.24 -2.38 -18.18
N PHE A 537 13.41 -1.05 -18.20
CA PHE A 537 14.71 -0.43 -18.40
C PHE A 537 15.69 -0.78 -17.28
N ILE A 538 15.25 -0.76 -16.02
CA ILE A 538 16.06 -1.18 -14.87
C ILE A 538 16.41 -2.67 -15.01
N GLN A 539 15.43 -3.54 -15.22
CA GLN A 539 15.63 -4.99 -15.37
C GLN A 539 16.61 -5.34 -16.51
N ILE A 540 16.50 -4.69 -17.67
CA ILE A 540 17.42 -4.87 -18.80
C ILE A 540 18.82 -4.33 -18.48
N SER A 541 18.91 -3.22 -17.74
CA SER A 541 20.19 -2.66 -17.30
C SER A 541 20.89 -3.57 -16.28
N LEU A 542 20.13 -4.25 -15.40
CA LEU A 542 20.66 -5.27 -14.49
C LEU A 542 21.15 -6.52 -15.24
N GLN A 543 20.46 -6.96 -16.31
CA GLN A 543 20.97 -8.05 -17.17
C GLN A 543 22.28 -7.67 -17.86
N LEU A 544 22.40 -6.44 -18.35
CA LEU A 544 23.64 -5.93 -18.95
C LEU A 544 24.77 -5.80 -17.92
N ALA A 545 24.45 -5.38 -16.70
CA ALA A 545 25.44 -5.27 -15.63
C ALA A 545 25.98 -6.65 -15.24
N TYR A 546 25.10 -7.61 -14.95
CA TYR A 546 25.48 -8.99 -14.64
C TYR A 546 26.29 -9.63 -15.79
N TYR A 547 25.90 -9.42 -17.05
CA TYR A 547 26.64 -9.96 -18.19
C TYR A 547 28.08 -9.43 -18.31
N ARG A 548 28.30 -8.15 -17.98
CA ARG A 548 29.63 -7.52 -17.99
C ARG A 548 30.49 -7.94 -16.80
N ASP A 549 29.87 -8.09 -15.63
CA ASP A 549 30.50 -8.51 -14.37
C ASP A 549 30.92 -9.99 -14.42
N ARG A 550 30.04 -10.86 -14.94
CA ARG A 550 30.16 -12.32 -14.85
C ARG A 550 30.44 -13.02 -16.19
N GLY A 551 30.57 -12.27 -17.29
CA GLY A 551 30.81 -12.79 -18.65
C GLY A 551 29.67 -13.62 -19.26
N GLY A 552 28.52 -13.71 -18.59
CA GLY A 552 27.44 -14.63 -18.93
C GLY A 552 26.10 -14.22 -18.31
N PHE A 553 25.02 -14.89 -18.73
CA PHE A 553 23.68 -14.63 -18.21
C PHE A 553 23.33 -15.60 -17.09
N CYS A 554 22.44 -15.20 -16.17
CA CYS A 554 21.92 -16.06 -15.11
C CYS A 554 20.40 -16.08 -15.05
N LEU A 555 19.86 -17.09 -14.37
CA LEU A 555 18.45 -17.12 -14.02
C LEU A 555 18.12 -15.96 -13.06
N THR A 556 17.28 -15.04 -13.54
CA THR A 556 16.91 -13.81 -12.82
C THR A 556 15.45 -13.85 -12.39
N TYR A 557 15.22 -13.60 -11.09
CA TYR A 557 13.90 -13.49 -10.48
C TYR A 557 13.47 -12.03 -10.37
N GLU A 558 12.23 -11.73 -10.75
CA GLU A 558 11.54 -10.49 -10.39
C GLU A 558 10.18 -10.81 -9.74
N ALA A 559 9.87 -10.12 -8.64
CA ALA A 559 8.58 -10.25 -7.96
C ALA A 559 7.46 -9.43 -8.63
N SER A 560 6.54 -10.10 -9.33
CA SER A 560 5.31 -9.46 -9.87
C SER A 560 4.08 -9.81 -9.02
N MET A 561 3.21 -8.85 -8.74
CA MET A 561 2.08 -9.06 -7.82
C MET A 561 0.88 -9.77 -8.48
N THR A 562 0.40 -10.84 -7.87
CA THR A 562 -0.84 -11.56 -8.26
C THR A 562 -2.07 -11.06 -7.50
N ARG A 563 -2.00 -9.88 -6.86
CA ARG A 563 -3.08 -9.28 -6.04
C ARG A 563 -4.35 -8.90 -6.82
N LEU A 564 -4.41 -9.07 -8.14
CA LEU A 564 -5.68 -9.09 -8.91
C LEU A 564 -6.58 -10.26 -8.50
N PHE A 565 -5.99 -11.34 -8.00
CA PHE A 565 -6.69 -12.53 -7.54
C PHE A 565 -6.87 -12.53 -6.02
N ARG A 566 -7.94 -13.19 -5.59
CA ARG A 566 -8.20 -13.44 -4.18
C ARG A 566 -7.03 -14.19 -3.55
N GLU A 567 -6.56 -13.67 -2.41
CA GLU A 567 -5.43 -14.20 -1.63
C GLU A 567 -4.12 -14.33 -2.43
N GLY A 568 -4.00 -13.64 -3.57
CA GLY A 568 -2.77 -13.58 -4.37
C GLY A 568 -1.65 -12.82 -3.67
N ARG A 569 -0.42 -13.32 -3.85
CA ARG A 569 0.84 -12.71 -3.39
C ARG A 569 1.68 -12.31 -4.60
N THR A 570 2.62 -13.17 -4.99
CA THR A 570 3.57 -12.96 -6.09
C THR A 570 3.54 -14.10 -7.11
N GLU A 571 4.00 -13.79 -8.32
CA GLU A 571 4.46 -14.70 -9.37
C GLU A 571 5.82 -14.18 -9.87
N THR A 572 6.64 -15.05 -10.46
CA THR A 572 7.96 -14.68 -10.98
C THR A 572 7.84 -14.12 -12.40
N VAL A 573 8.54 -13.02 -12.64
CA VAL A 573 8.98 -12.62 -13.98
C VAL A 573 10.44 -13.03 -14.15
N ARG A 574 10.75 -13.66 -15.29
CA ARG A 574 12.11 -14.10 -15.63
C ARG A 574 12.75 -13.05 -16.55
N SER A 575 13.48 -12.10 -15.98
CA SER A 575 14.04 -10.94 -16.70
C SER A 575 15.11 -11.30 -17.73
N CYS A 576 15.81 -12.41 -17.49
CA CYS A 576 16.67 -13.07 -18.47
C CYS A 576 15.80 -13.74 -19.53
N SER A 577 15.64 -13.09 -20.69
CA SER A 577 14.93 -13.61 -21.86
C SER A 577 15.81 -13.54 -23.11
N ASN A 578 15.43 -14.27 -24.16
CA ASN A 578 16.18 -14.30 -25.42
C ASN A 578 16.32 -12.90 -26.05
N GLU A 579 15.30 -12.06 -25.93
CA GLU A 579 15.27 -10.68 -26.43
C GLU A 579 16.25 -9.80 -25.65
N THR A 580 16.27 -9.91 -24.32
CA THR A 580 17.23 -9.19 -23.47
C THR A 580 18.66 -9.66 -23.72
N CYS A 581 18.87 -10.97 -23.84
CA CYS A 581 20.19 -11.55 -24.16
C CYS A 581 20.68 -11.09 -25.55
N ALA A 582 19.79 -11.00 -26.54
CA ALA A 582 20.13 -10.51 -27.87
C ALA A 582 20.48 -9.01 -27.87
N PHE A 583 19.73 -8.18 -27.11
CA PHE A 583 20.08 -6.77 -26.92
C PHE A 583 21.47 -6.61 -26.27
N VAL A 584 21.72 -7.32 -25.17
CA VAL A 584 23.00 -7.25 -24.44
C VAL A 584 24.17 -7.70 -25.32
N LYS A 585 24.05 -8.85 -26.02
CA LYS A 585 25.09 -9.34 -26.93
C LYS A 585 25.35 -8.38 -28.10
N ALA A 586 24.31 -7.77 -28.67
CA ALA A 586 24.48 -6.78 -29.72
C ALA A 586 25.23 -5.53 -29.22
N LEU A 587 24.86 -5.03 -28.03
CA LEU A 587 25.49 -3.85 -27.43
C LEU A 587 26.98 -4.09 -27.12
N GLU A 588 27.34 -5.25 -26.55
CA GLU A 588 28.75 -5.58 -26.27
C GLU A 588 29.53 -5.97 -27.53
N GLY A 589 28.86 -6.48 -28.57
CA GLY A 589 29.45 -6.78 -29.87
C GLY A 589 29.73 -5.55 -30.75
N GLY A 590 29.37 -4.34 -30.31
CA GLY A 590 29.57 -3.11 -31.08
C GLY A 590 28.61 -2.94 -32.25
N GLU A 591 27.43 -3.58 -32.21
CA GLU A 591 26.41 -3.46 -33.25
C GLU A 591 25.92 -2.02 -33.46
N SER A 592 25.36 -1.76 -34.64
CA SER A 592 24.88 -0.43 -34.99
C SER A 592 23.84 0.10 -33.98
N ALA A 593 23.92 1.39 -33.65
CA ALA A 593 23.04 1.99 -32.64
C ALA A 593 21.53 1.89 -32.99
N GLU A 594 21.18 1.74 -34.28
CA GLU A 594 19.80 1.43 -34.69
C GLU A 594 19.40 -0.01 -34.36
N GLN A 595 20.26 -1.00 -34.64
CA GLN A 595 20.06 -2.39 -34.25
C GLN A 595 19.91 -2.52 -32.72
N CYS A 596 20.79 -1.88 -31.94
CA CYS A 596 20.68 -1.87 -30.48
C CYS A 596 19.38 -1.22 -29.99
N ARG A 597 18.88 -0.14 -30.60
CA ARG A 597 17.57 0.45 -30.27
C ARG A 597 16.40 -0.47 -30.61
N ARG A 598 16.47 -1.18 -31.74
CA ARG A 598 15.45 -2.15 -32.16
C ARG A 598 15.35 -3.29 -31.15
N LEU A 599 16.50 -3.85 -30.76
CA LEU A 599 16.59 -4.92 -29.78
C LEU A 599 16.19 -4.46 -28.36
N LEU A 600 16.58 -3.26 -27.92
CA LEU A 600 16.16 -2.69 -26.63
C LEU A 600 14.63 -2.55 -26.52
N ARG A 601 13.96 -2.15 -27.60
CA ARG A 601 12.49 -2.10 -27.64
C ARG A 601 11.87 -3.49 -27.55
N LEU A 602 12.36 -4.45 -28.34
CA LEU A 602 11.89 -5.84 -28.31
C LEU A 602 12.07 -6.47 -26.92
N ALA A 603 13.21 -6.24 -26.27
CA ALA A 603 13.46 -6.65 -24.89
C ALA A 603 12.50 -5.99 -23.90
N SER A 604 12.30 -4.66 -23.99
CA SER A 604 11.36 -3.94 -23.11
C SER A 604 9.91 -4.36 -23.32
N GLU A 605 9.49 -4.66 -24.55
CA GLU A 605 8.13 -5.09 -24.88
C GLU A 605 7.89 -6.55 -24.45
N GLY A 606 8.87 -7.43 -24.69
CA GLY A 606 8.86 -8.82 -24.23
C GLY A 606 8.82 -8.94 -22.71
N HIS A 607 9.71 -8.23 -22.00
CA HIS A 607 9.71 -8.18 -20.54
C HIS A 607 8.40 -7.61 -19.98
N GLN A 608 7.86 -6.51 -20.53
CA GLN A 608 6.56 -5.99 -20.09
C GLN A 608 5.39 -6.95 -20.41
N ASN A 609 5.50 -7.77 -21.45
CA ASN A 609 4.54 -8.84 -21.69
C ASN A 609 4.65 -9.97 -20.65
N LEU A 610 5.87 -10.37 -20.27
CA LEU A 610 6.10 -11.30 -19.16
C LEU A 610 5.48 -10.78 -17.85
N TYR A 611 5.69 -9.49 -17.52
CA TYR A 611 5.13 -8.87 -16.32
C TYR A 611 3.60 -8.85 -16.32
N ARG A 612 2.96 -8.52 -17.45
CA ARG A 612 1.49 -8.63 -17.61
C ARG A 612 1.02 -10.07 -17.43
N MET A 613 1.69 -11.04 -18.05
CA MET A 613 1.32 -12.45 -17.92
C MET A 613 1.44 -12.93 -16.47
N ALA A 614 2.49 -12.55 -15.74
CA ALA A 614 2.62 -12.85 -14.31
C ALA A 614 1.47 -12.23 -13.49
N MET A 615 1.18 -10.94 -13.67
CA MET A 615 0.04 -10.27 -13.02
C MET A 615 -1.32 -10.93 -13.31
N THR A 616 -1.51 -11.53 -14.50
CA THR A 616 -2.76 -12.23 -14.87
C THR A 616 -2.80 -13.71 -14.47
N GLY A 617 -1.83 -14.21 -13.71
CA GLY A 617 -1.78 -15.63 -13.35
C GLY A 617 -1.45 -16.57 -14.53
N ALA A 618 -0.76 -16.03 -15.53
CA ALA A 618 -0.19 -16.74 -16.68
C ALA A 618 1.35 -16.74 -16.65
N GLY A 619 1.93 -16.60 -15.45
CA GLY A 619 3.30 -17.00 -15.16
C GLY A 619 3.44 -18.51 -15.12
N ILE A 620 4.67 -18.99 -14.92
CA ILE A 620 5.00 -20.42 -14.97
C ILE A 620 5.58 -20.94 -13.65
N ASP A 621 6.20 -20.09 -12.85
CA ASP A 621 7.01 -20.53 -11.71
C ASP A 621 6.16 -21.01 -10.53
N ARG A 622 5.06 -20.31 -10.16
CA ARG A 622 4.10 -20.87 -9.18
C ARG A 622 3.42 -22.13 -9.72
N HIS A 623 3.23 -22.25 -11.03
CA HIS A 623 2.61 -23.43 -11.64
C HIS A 623 3.53 -24.66 -11.54
N LEU A 624 4.80 -24.52 -11.95
CA LEU A 624 5.83 -25.56 -11.85
C LEU A 624 6.08 -25.99 -10.40
N PHE A 625 6.17 -25.03 -9.47
CA PHE A 625 6.25 -25.28 -8.03
C PHE A 625 5.06 -26.13 -7.54
N CYS A 626 3.82 -25.76 -7.88
CA CYS A 626 2.64 -26.53 -7.47
C CYS A 626 2.59 -27.94 -8.10
N LEU A 627 3.05 -28.11 -9.35
CA LEU A 627 3.18 -29.43 -9.97
C LEU A 627 4.23 -30.30 -9.25
N TYR A 628 5.34 -29.69 -8.81
CA TYR A 628 6.36 -30.37 -7.99
C TYR A 628 5.81 -30.78 -6.62
N VAL A 629 5.07 -29.91 -5.93
CA VAL A 629 4.40 -30.25 -4.65
C VAL A 629 3.43 -31.43 -4.83
N VAL A 630 2.61 -31.44 -5.90
CA VAL A 630 1.76 -32.60 -6.23
C VAL A 630 2.60 -33.86 -6.50
N SER A 631 3.72 -33.75 -7.21
CA SER A 631 4.58 -34.92 -7.51
C SER A 631 5.11 -35.58 -6.23
N LYS A 632 5.53 -34.78 -5.25
CA LYS A 632 6.00 -35.26 -3.94
C LYS A 632 4.87 -35.84 -3.08
N TYR A 633 3.67 -35.26 -3.08
CA TYR A 633 2.49 -35.88 -2.44
C TYR A 633 2.10 -37.23 -3.05
N LEU A 634 2.41 -37.48 -4.32
CA LEU A 634 2.16 -38.76 -5.00
C LEU A 634 3.33 -39.75 -4.87
N GLY A 635 4.45 -39.37 -4.26
CA GLY A 635 5.67 -40.19 -4.21
C GLY A 635 6.31 -40.44 -5.58
N VAL A 636 6.15 -39.52 -6.54
CA VAL A 636 6.66 -39.65 -7.91
C VAL A 636 7.71 -38.58 -8.18
N ASP A 637 8.90 -39.00 -8.59
CA ASP A 637 9.94 -38.10 -9.09
C ASP A 637 9.77 -37.78 -10.58
N SER A 638 10.27 -36.61 -10.98
CA SER A 638 10.23 -36.11 -12.36
C SER A 638 11.59 -35.51 -12.72
N PRO A 639 12.30 -36.05 -13.73
CA PRO A 639 13.55 -35.47 -14.20
C PRO A 639 13.40 -34.00 -14.63
N PHE A 640 12.33 -33.69 -15.38
CA PHE A 640 12.00 -32.34 -15.82
C PHE A 640 11.78 -31.36 -14.65
N LEU A 641 11.00 -31.73 -13.62
CA LEU A 641 10.78 -30.84 -12.48
C LEU A 641 12.02 -30.71 -11.60
N LYS A 642 12.87 -31.75 -11.54
CA LYS A 642 14.16 -31.70 -10.85
C LYS A 642 15.13 -30.74 -11.56
N GLU A 643 15.25 -30.83 -12.88
CA GLU A 643 16.05 -29.93 -13.72
C GLU A 643 15.59 -28.47 -13.54
N VAL A 644 14.31 -28.18 -13.85
CA VAL A 644 13.77 -26.82 -13.92
C VAL A 644 13.73 -26.10 -12.56
N LEU A 645 13.81 -26.83 -11.45
CA LEU A 645 13.85 -26.29 -10.08
C LEU A 645 15.22 -26.41 -9.40
N SER A 646 16.25 -26.93 -10.08
CA SER A 646 17.63 -27.03 -9.54
C SER A 646 18.51 -25.81 -9.83
N GLU A 647 18.07 -24.93 -10.74
CA GLU A 647 18.83 -23.75 -11.16
C GLU A 647 18.63 -22.59 -10.16
N PRO A 648 19.70 -22.05 -9.53
CA PRO A 648 19.58 -21.01 -8.51
C PRO A 648 19.29 -19.62 -9.12
N TRP A 649 18.49 -18.82 -8.39
CA TRP A 649 18.15 -17.45 -8.76
C TRP A 649 19.28 -16.47 -8.40
N ARG A 650 20.40 -16.56 -9.12
CA ARG A 650 21.63 -15.76 -8.90
C ARG A 650 21.45 -14.25 -9.00
N LEU A 651 20.34 -13.77 -9.56
CA LEU A 651 19.94 -12.37 -9.48
C LEU A 651 18.48 -12.32 -9.03
N SER A 652 18.25 -11.91 -7.79
CA SER A 652 16.91 -11.82 -7.20
C SER A 652 16.51 -10.37 -7.01
N THR A 653 15.40 -9.97 -7.62
CA THR A 653 15.03 -8.56 -7.76
C THR A 653 13.61 -8.25 -7.29
N SER A 654 13.39 -7.04 -6.79
CA SER A 654 12.04 -6.51 -6.58
C SER A 654 11.95 -4.99 -6.68
N GLN A 655 10.87 -4.51 -7.32
CA GLN A 655 10.47 -3.11 -7.24
C GLN A 655 9.68 -2.88 -5.95
N THR A 656 10.01 -1.83 -5.20
CA THR A 656 9.19 -1.34 -4.07
C THR A 656 8.32 -0.16 -4.51
N PRO A 657 7.00 -0.33 -4.74
CA PRO A 657 6.13 0.73 -5.26
C PRO A 657 5.61 1.68 -4.18
N ILE A 658 5.95 2.97 -4.30
CA ILE A 658 5.46 4.06 -3.43
C ILE A 658 3.97 4.39 -3.73
N GLN A 659 3.30 5.06 -2.79
CA GLN A 659 2.07 5.85 -3.03
C GLN A 659 0.83 5.10 -3.56
N GLN A 660 0.72 3.75 -3.44
CA GLN A 660 -0.43 3.00 -4.02
C GLN A 660 -1.84 3.36 -3.46
N ILE A 661 -1.93 4.25 -2.46
CA ILE A 661 -3.19 4.76 -1.87
C ILE A 661 -3.21 6.32 -1.83
N GLU A 662 -2.18 6.99 -2.37
CA GLU A 662 -2.06 8.47 -2.42
C GLU A 662 -2.24 9.15 -1.04
N LEU A 663 -1.57 8.60 -0.02
CA LEU A 663 -1.70 9.03 1.39
C LEU A 663 -0.81 10.21 1.78
N PHE A 664 0.33 10.39 1.11
CA PHE A 664 1.27 11.49 1.31
C PHE A 664 1.65 12.16 -0.03
N ASP A 665 1.84 13.48 -0.02
CA ASP A 665 2.12 14.29 -1.22
C ASP A 665 3.61 14.63 -1.33
N LEU A 666 4.35 13.77 -2.04
CA LEU A 666 5.76 13.97 -2.38
C LEU A 666 6.03 15.12 -3.35
N LYS A 667 5.02 15.66 -4.06
CA LYS A 667 5.23 16.80 -4.98
C LYS A 667 5.43 18.09 -4.20
N ASN A 668 4.63 18.29 -3.16
CA ASN A 668 4.72 19.45 -2.28
C ASN A 668 5.69 19.25 -1.10
N ASN A 669 6.17 18.02 -0.86
CA ASN A 669 7.10 17.67 0.21
C ASN A 669 8.31 16.86 -0.32
N PRO A 670 9.15 17.42 -1.19
CA PRO A 670 10.20 16.68 -1.90
C PRO A 670 11.30 16.10 -1.01
N ASP A 671 11.54 16.65 0.19
CA ASP A 671 12.58 16.15 1.11
C ASP A 671 12.15 14.87 1.88
N TYR A 672 10.85 14.57 1.90
CA TYR A 672 10.24 13.44 2.62
C TYR A 672 10.27 12.14 1.79
N ILE A 673 11.37 11.93 1.06
CA ILE A 673 11.62 10.71 0.29
C ILE A 673 12.26 9.64 1.18
N SER A 674 11.66 8.45 1.25
CA SER A 674 12.37 7.25 1.74
C SER A 674 13.24 6.66 0.63
N LEU A 675 14.38 6.07 1.02
CA LEU A 675 15.23 5.31 0.09
C LEU A 675 14.60 3.99 -0.38
N GLY A 676 13.53 3.51 0.26
CA GLY A 676 12.95 2.20 -0.01
C GLY A 676 13.40 1.17 1.03
N GLY A 677 13.91 0.03 0.57
CA GLY A 677 14.27 -1.10 1.41
C GLY A 677 14.89 -2.24 0.60
N GLY A 678 15.51 -3.19 1.29
CA GLY A 678 16.28 -4.29 0.67
C GLY A 678 16.18 -5.60 1.43
N PHE A 679 16.92 -6.60 0.93
CA PHE A 679 16.94 -7.99 1.41
C PHE A 679 18.31 -8.62 1.06
N GLY A 680 18.67 -9.74 1.68
CA GLY A 680 19.91 -10.47 1.36
C GLY A 680 19.82 -11.23 0.03
N PRO A 681 20.95 -11.69 -0.55
CA PRO A 681 20.94 -12.54 -1.73
C PRO A 681 20.29 -13.90 -1.43
N VAL A 682 19.59 -14.47 -2.41
CA VAL A 682 18.86 -15.75 -2.27
C VAL A 682 19.66 -16.98 -2.71
N ALA A 683 20.86 -16.76 -3.23
CA ALA A 683 21.84 -17.76 -3.62
C ALA A 683 23.22 -17.26 -3.17
N ASP A 684 24.09 -18.15 -2.71
CA ASP A 684 25.38 -17.75 -2.14
C ASP A 684 26.34 -17.18 -3.20
N ASP A 685 26.14 -17.53 -4.47
CA ASP A 685 26.91 -17.08 -5.64
C ASP A 685 26.17 -16.01 -6.47
N GLY A 686 25.36 -15.18 -5.81
CA GLY A 686 24.46 -14.23 -6.46
C GLY A 686 24.14 -12.95 -5.67
N TYR A 687 23.25 -12.15 -6.27
CA TYR A 687 22.90 -10.80 -5.84
C TYR A 687 21.42 -10.68 -5.43
N GLY A 688 21.14 -9.93 -4.37
CA GLY A 688 19.82 -9.35 -4.07
C GLY A 688 19.76 -7.90 -4.52
N VAL A 689 18.75 -7.50 -5.30
CA VAL A 689 18.61 -6.11 -5.81
C VAL A 689 17.18 -5.61 -5.64
N SER A 690 16.98 -4.70 -4.69
CA SER A 690 15.74 -3.93 -4.60
C SER A 690 15.91 -2.56 -5.26
N TYR A 691 14.85 -2.04 -5.88
CA TYR A 691 14.85 -0.68 -6.41
C TYR A 691 13.50 0.03 -6.22
N ILE A 692 13.56 1.36 -6.19
CA ILE A 692 12.42 2.23 -5.96
C ILE A 692 12.50 3.45 -6.87
N ILE A 693 11.38 3.82 -7.50
CA ILE A 693 11.34 4.86 -8.52
C ILE A 693 10.65 6.11 -7.93
N VAL A 694 11.42 7.16 -7.71
CA VAL A 694 11.00 8.34 -6.92
C VAL A 694 10.88 9.59 -7.79
N GLY A 695 9.78 10.33 -7.65
CA GLY A 695 9.49 11.49 -8.49
C GLY A 695 9.47 11.10 -9.97
N GLU A 696 9.85 12.02 -10.87
CA GLU A 696 10.15 11.67 -12.27
C GLU A 696 11.67 11.45 -12.51
N ASP A 697 12.55 11.84 -11.58
CA ASP A 697 13.97 12.08 -11.87
C ASP A 697 14.97 11.29 -11.02
N MET A 698 14.53 10.42 -10.10
CA MET A 698 15.41 9.61 -9.25
C MET A 698 14.99 8.13 -9.18
N ILE A 699 15.97 7.25 -9.02
CA ILE A 699 15.79 5.82 -8.73
C ILE A 699 16.77 5.49 -7.59
N ASN A 700 16.34 4.83 -6.52
CA ASN A 700 17.29 4.31 -5.52
C ASN A 700 17.42 2.80 -5.66
N PHE A 701 18.62 2.30 -5.39
CA PHE A 701 18.95 0.88 -5.43
C PHE A 701 19.47 0.42 -4.06
N HIS A 702 19.15 -0.82 -3.72
CA HIS A 702 19.76 -1.58 -2.64
C HIS A 702 20.30 -2.89 -3.24
N VAL A 703 21.62 -3.01 -3.34
CA VAL A 703 22.31 -4.23 -3.81
C VAL A 703 22.87 -4.97 -2.60
N SER A 704 22.84 -6.29 -2.63
CA SER A 704 23.47 -7.16 -1.62
C SER A 704 24.10 -8.38 -2.29
N SER A 705 25.19 -8.88 -1.71
CA SER A 705 25.92 -10.09 -2.14
C SER A 705 26.56 -10.78 -0.93
N LYS A 706 27.49 -11.72 -1.14
CA LYS A 706 28.26 -12.37 -0.06
C LYS A 706 29.76 -12.23 -0.25
N HIS A 707 30.47 -11.84 0.80
CA HIS A 707 31.94 -11.70 0.80
C HIS A 707 32.66 -13.05 0.62
N SER A 708 32.04 -14.16 1.03
CA SER A 708 32.49 -15.53 0.76
C SER A 708 32.53 -15.86 -0.74
N CYS A 709 31.69 -15.22 -1.55
CA CYS A 709 31.70 -15.32 -2.99
C CYS A 709 32.58 -14.22 -3.61
N LYS A 710 33.86 -14.54 -3.83
CA LYS A 710 34.86 -13.70 -4.53
C LYS A 710 34.46 -13.28 -5.96
N GLU A 711 33.37 -13.84 -6.48
CA GLU A 711 32.81 -13.59 -7.81
C GLU A 711 31.61 -12.62 -7.78
N THR A 712 31.31 -12.00 -6.64
CA THR A 712 30.24 -11.00 -6.49
C THR A 712 30.67 -9.83 -5.61
N ASP A 713 30.34 -8.60 -6.02
CA ASP A 713 30.61 -7.37 -5.25
C ASP A 713 29.48 -6.35 -5.47
N SER A 714 28.88 -5.86 -4.38
CA SER A 714 27.78 -4.90 -4.46
C SER A 714 28.20 -3.53 -5.00
N HIS A 715 29.48 -3.16 -4.86
CA HIS A 715 30.03 -1.87 -5.30
C HIS A 715 30.38 -1.89 -6.80
N SER A 716 31.04 -2.94 -7.30
CA SER A 716 31.27 -3.15 -8.75
C SER A 716 29.97 -3.27 -9.54
N ALA A 717 28.91 -3.80 -8.91
CA ALA A 717 27.57 -3.78 -9.45
C ALA A 717 27.00 -2.35 -9.65
N GLU A 718 27.22 -1.41 -8.70
CA GLU A 718 26.88 0.01 -8.91
C GLU A 718 27.63 0.55 -10.12
N GLN A 719 28.96 0.46 -10.14
CA GLN A 719 29.77 1.07 -11.21
C GLN A 719 29.36 0.59 -12.60
N THR A 720 28.92 -0.66 -12.72
CA THR A 720 28.46 -1.26 -13.97
C THR A 720 27.02 -0.85 -14.33
N VAL A 721 26.15 -0.63 -13.34
CA VAL A 721 24.79 -0.09 -13.52
C VAL A 721 24.83 1.42 -13.83
N CYS A 722 25.39 2.25 -12.96
CA CYS A 722 25.37 3.71 -13.04
C CYS A 722 26.05 4.22 -14.32
N THR A 723 27.38 4.09 -14.41
CA THR A 723 28.24 4.62 -15.49
C THR A 723 27.80 4.23 -16.91
N ARG A 724 26.98 3.19 -17.04
CA ARG A 724 26.58 2.60 -18.32
C ARG A 724 25.08 2.70 -18.59
N SER A 725 24.23 2.85 -17.57
CA SER A 725 22.85 3.34 -17.73
C SER A 725 22.85 4.78 -18.25
N THR A 726 23.84 5.60 -17.86
CA THR A 726 24.12 6.90 -18.49
C THR A 726 24.31 6.77 -19.99
N ARG A 727 25.16 5.83 -20.44
CA ARG A 727 25.46 5.61 -21.87
C ARG A 727 24.21 5.20 -22.64
N ILE A 728 23.45 4.20 -22.20
CA ILE A 728 22.18 3.82 -22.83
C ILE A 728 21.23 5.03 -22.89
N GLY A 729 21.10 5.77 -21.78
CA GLY A 729 20.27 6.97 -21.71
C GLY A 729 20.72 8.06 -22.70
N VAL A 730 22.01 8.31 -22.83
CA VAL A 730 22.62 9.33 -23.69
C VAL A 730 22.57 8.92 -25.16
N ASP A 731 23.03 7.72 -25.51
CA ASP A 731 23.07 7.22 -26.88
C ASP A 731 21.65 7.11 -27.47
N VAL A 732 20.67 6.69 -26.68
CA VAL A 732 19.26 6.68 -27.14
C VAL A 732 18.69 8.10 -27.21
N SER A 733 19.01 9.01 -26.29
CA SER A 733 18.54 10.41 -26.35
C SER A 733 19.11 11.19 -27.54
N ASN A 734 20.43 11.11 -27.77
CA ASN A 734 21.16 11.87 -28.78
C ASN A 734 20.68 11.57 -30.21
N MET A 735 20.20 10.35 -30.48
CA MET A 735 19.69 9.99 -31.81
C MET A 735 18.17 10.13 -31.95
N VAL A 736 17.41 10.30 -30.85
CA VAL A 736 16.04 10.87 -30.93
C VAL A 736 16.11 12.34 -31.33
N LEU A 737 17.10 13.08 -30.83
CA LEU A 737 17.40 14.45 -31.28
C LEU A 737 17.75 14.51 -32.77
N TRP A 738 18.48 13.53 -33.33
CA TRP A 738 18.73 13.45 -34.78
C TRP A 738 17.44 13.33 -35.61
N ARG A 739 16.50 12.46 -35.24
CA ARG A 739 15.21 12.35 -35.95
C ARG A 739 14.42 13.67 -35.91
N ASN A 740 14.48 14.40 -34.80
CA ASN A 740 13.88 15.74 -34.69
C ASN A 740 14.66 16.81 -35.48
N ARG A 741 15.98 16.67 -35.65
CA ARG A 741 16.79 17.52 -36.54
C ARG A 741 16.46 17.29 -38.01
N SER A 742 16.32 16.05 -38.48
CA SER A 742 15.91 15.77 -39.87
C SER A 742 14.51 16.32 -40.18
N LEU A 743 13.57 16.21 -39.23
CA LEU A 743 12.25 16.84 -39.35
C LEU A 743 12.32 18.37 -39.31
N HIS A 744 13.16 18.97 -38.46
CA HIS A 744 13.43 20.42 -38.49
C HIS A 744 14.02 20.86 -39.81
N PHE A 745 14.98 20.12 -40.37
CA PHE A 745 15.65 20.49 -41.61
C PHE A 745 14.70 20.42 -42.81
N LEU A 746 13.90 19.36 -42.91
CA LEU A 746 12.84 19.23 -43.91
C LEU A 746 11.76 20.32 -43.75
N TRP A 747 11.39 20.65 -42.51
CA TRP A 747 10.42 21.71 -42.22
C TRP A 747 10.95 23.12 -42.53
N LEU A 748 12.19 23.43 -42.15
CA LEU A 748 12.88 24.68 -42.49
C LEU A 748 13.02 24.83 -44.02
N PHE A 749 13.33 23.74 -44.73
CA PHE A 749 13.40 23.72 -46.19
C PHE A 749 12.02 23.99 -46.84
N LEU A 750 10.95 23.37 -46.33
CA LEU A 750 9.58 23.63 -46.79
C LEU A 750 9.10 25.05 -46.46
N CYS A 751 9.48 25.60 -45.30
CA CYS A 751 9.24 27.01 -44.96
C CYS A 751 10.04 27.96 -45.85
N GLY A 752 11.29 27.66 -46.18
CA GLY A 752 12.10 28.40 -47.14
C GLY A 752 11.46 28.43 -48.53
N ILE A 753 10.96 27.29 -49.02
CA ILE A 753 10.20 27.20 -50.28
C ILE A 753 8.92 28.05 -50.22
N HIS A 754 8.21 28.07 -49.09
CA HIS A 754 7.01 28.91 -48.93
C HIS A 754 7.34 30.41 -48.87
N LEU A 755 8.42 30.81 -48.20
CA LEU A 755 8.86 32.20 -48.10
C LEU A 755 9.41 32.71 -49.44
N ALA A 756 10.15 31.89 -50.19
CA ALA A 756 10.60 32.20 -51.54
C ALA A 756 9.41 32.37 -52.50
N LYS A 757 8.39 31.50 -52.42
CA LYS A 757 7.13 31.65 -53.18
C LYS A 757 6.29 32.86 -52.76
N ALA A 758 6.53 33.42 -51.58
CA ALA A 758 5.89 34.65 -51.10
C ALA A 758 6.70 35.92 -51.45
N GLY A 759 7.81 35.81 -52.19
CA GLY A 759 8.64 36.95 -52.60
C GLY A 759 9.63 37.44 -51.54
N CYS A 760 9.74 36.78 -50.38
CA CYS A 760 10.63 37.18 -49.27
C CYS A 760 12.09 36.70 -49.50
N VAL A 761 12.64 36.93 -50.69
CA VAL A 761 13.92 36.31 -51.13
C VAL A 761 15.15 37.00 -50.54
N ASP A 762 15.08 38.31 -50.26
CA ASP A 762 16.23 39.16 -49.90
C ASP A 762 16.84 38.90 -48.50
N TYR A 763 16.40 37.87 -47.79
CA TYR A 763 16.77 37.61 -46.38
C TYR A 763 17.72 36.41 -46.17
N PHE A 764 18.10 35.67 -47.23
CA PHE A 764 18.99 34.51 -47.11
C PHE A 764 19.99 34.39 -48.28
N THR A 765 21.14 35.05 -48.15
CA THR A 765 22.34 34.76 -48.94
C THR A 765 22.99 33.45 -48.48
N VAL A 766 22.82 32.38 -49.28
CA VAL A 766 23.29 31.02 -48.95
C VAL A 766 24.80 30.95 -48.66
N ASN A 767 25.59 31.85 -49.26
CA ASN A 767 27.06 31.84 -49.20
C ASN A 767 27.67 32.14 -47.81
N GLU A 768 26.89 32.60 -46.83
CA GLU A 768 27.36 32.85 -45.46
C GLU A 768 27.06 31.70 -44.47
N LEU A 769 26.45 30.59 -44.94
CA LEU A 769 26.09 29.46 -44.07
C LEU A 769 27.20 28.44 -43.82
N GLU A 770 28.32 28.49 -44.55
CA GLU A 770 29.37 27.47 -44.46
C GLU A 770 30.53 27.84 -43.51
N GLU A 771 30.80 29.12 -43.23
CA GLU A 771 31.96 29.54 -42.41
C GLU A 771 31.62 30.50 -41.25
N ASN A 772 31.82 30.00 -40.02
CA ASN A 772 31.94 30.73 -38.73
C ASN A 772 30.70 31.44 -38.14
N PHE A 773 30.10 30.80 -37.13
CA PHE A 773 29.06 31.37 -36.26
C PHE A 773 29.56 32.56 -35.41
N THR A 774 29.16 33.80 -35.74
CA THR A 774 29.10 34.92 -34.79
C THR A 774 27.87 35.81 -35.03
N PHE A 775 27.29 36.38 -33.97
CA PHE A 775 26.05 37.20 -34.03
C PHE A 775 26.30 38.66 -33.63
N LYS A 776 25.53 39.60 -34.21
CA LYS A 776 25.49 41.02 -33.78
C LYS A 776 24.04 41.58 -33.77
N PRO A 777 23.63 42.37 -32.75
CA PRO A 777 22.32 43.04 -32.68
C PRO A 777 22.38 44.55 -33.02
N VAL A 778 21.24 45.13 -33.42
CA VAL A 778 21.03 46.58 -33.70
C VAL A 778 19.54 46.97 -33.45
N PRO A 779 19.15 48.26 -33.25
CA PRO A 779 18.30 48.59 -32.08
C PRO A 779 16.95 49.31 -32.35
N LEU A 780 16.15 49.36 -31.25
CA LEU A 780 15.21 50.37 -30.65
C LEU A 780 14.51 51.41 -31.58
N VAL A 781 13.44 52.16 -31.22
CA VAL A 781 13.05 53.01 -30.05
C VAL A 781 11.53 53.31 -30.21
N HIS A 782 10.62 53.44 -29.23
CA HIS A 782 10.49 53.04 -27.81
C HIS A 782 9.00 53.20 -27.38
N ALA A 783 8.52 52.52 -26.32
CA ALA A 783 7.24 52.79 -25.63
C ALA A 783 7.29 52.28 -24.17
N SER A 784 6.55 52.88 -23.23
CA SER A 784 6.69 52.59 -21.78
C SER A 784 5.88 51.39 -21.28
N THR A 785 4.71 51.08 -21.83
CA THR A 785 3.91 49.91 -21.40
C THR A 785 3.28 49.13 -22.55
N LEU A 786 3.18 47.81 -22.36
CA LEU A 786 2.52 46.88 -23.29
C LEU A 786 1.01 47.18 -23.49
N LYS A 787 0.38 47.82 -22.50
CA LYS A 787 -1.07 48.03 -22.43
C LYS A 787 -1.57 49.05 -23.47
N GLU A 788 -0.75 50.06 -23.76
CA GLU A 788 -1.08 51.14 -24.70
C GLU A 788 -0.96 50.67 -26.16
N MET A 789 0.04 49.85 -26.48
CA MET A 789 0.16 49.16 -27.78
C MET A 789 -1.12 48.38 -28.12
N ILE A 790 -1.59 47.55 -27.18
CA ILE A 790 -2.81 46.74 -27.36
C ILE A 790 -4.05 47.63 -27.62
N ALA A 791 -4.18 48.74 -26.89
CA ALA A 791 -5.31 49.65 -27.03
C ALA A 791 -5.35 50.34 -28.42
N CYS A 792 -4.20 50.85 -28.90
CA CYS A 792 -4.11 51.47 -30.23
C CYS A 792 -4.38 50.46 -31.35
N THR A 793 -3.82 49.24 -31.25
CA THR A 793 -4.06 48.16 -32.22
C THR A 793 -5.53 47.76 -32.28
N ALA A 794 -6.19 47.54 -31.14
CA ALA A 794 -7.61 47.16 -31.09
C ALA A 794 -8.54 48.26 -31.66
N SER A 795 -8.15 49.53 -31.50
CA SER A 795 -8.84 50.68 -32.08
C SER A 795 -8.73 50.70 -33.62
N LYS A 796 -7.51 50.63 -34.18
CA LYS A 796 -7.29 50.62 -35.65
C LYS A 796 -7.95 49.42 -36.33
N THR A 797 -7.98 48.25 -35.71
CA THR A 797 -8.67 47.06 -36.24
C THR A 797 -10.19 47.06 -36.00
N LYS A 798 -10.77 48.11 -35.41
CA LYS A 798 -12.22 48.25 -35.08
C LYS A 798 -12.80 47.09 -34.25
N ASN A 799 -11.98 46.33 -33.53
CA ASN A 799 -12.39 45.08 -32.89
C ASN A 799 -13.02 45.34 -31.51
N ARG A 800 -14.33 45.59 -31.51
CA ARG A 800 -15.13 45.95 -30.32
C ARG A 800 -15.09 44.92 -29.18
N PHE A 801 -14.77 43.65 -29.46
CA PHE A 801 -14.72 42.59 -28.43
C PHE A 801 -13.54 42.78 -27.48
N LEU A 802 -12.34 43.05 -28.03
CA LEU A 802 -11.12 43.30 -27.25
C LEU A 802 -11.23 44.56 -26.38
N LEU A 803 -11.73 45.67 -26.95
CA LEU A 803 -11.94 46.92 -26.22
C LEU A 803 -12.86 46.74 -25.00
N LYS A 804 -13.95 45.96 -25.14
CA LYS A 804 -14.91 45.72 -24.06
C LYS A 804 -14.35 44.83 -22.95
N HIS A 805 -13.53 43.83 -23.26
CA HIS A 805 -12.92 42.95 -22.24
C HIS A 805 -11.73 43.58 -21.51
N CYS A 806 -11.01 44.53 -22.11
CA CYS A 806 -9.86 45.17 -21.46
C CYS A 806 -10.22 46.36 -20.55
N GLY A 807 -11.47 46.86 -20.61
CA GLY A 807 -11.96 47.94 -19.72
C GLY A 807 -11.43 49.35 -20.05
N ILE A 808 -11.04 49.61 -21.30
CA ILE A 808 -10.33 50.84 -21.70
C ILE A 808 -11.28 51.79 -22.47
N ARG A 809 -11.37 53.07 -22.07
CA ARG A 809 -12.00 54.14 -22.87
C ARG A 809 -11.09 54.51 -24.05
N GLN A 810 -11.67 54.81 -25.22
CA GLN A 810 -10.90 55.01 -26.45
C GLN A 810 -9.87 56.16 -26.34
N PRO A 811 -8.57 55.92 -26.65
CA PRO A 811 -7.59 56.98 -26.86
C PRO A 811 -7.93 57.77 -28.14
N THR A 812 -7.75 59.09 -28.11
CA THR A 812 -8.21 59.99 -29.18
C THR A 812 -7.28 60.15 -30.38
N ASN A 813 -5.96 59.89 -30.22
CA ASN A 813 -4.97 60.06 -31.30
C ASN A 813 -4.14 58.79 -31.51
N CYS A 814 -4.27 58.19 -32.70
CA CYS A 814 -3.43 57.11 -33.22
C CYS A 814 -3.27 57.30 -34.74
N THR A 815 -2.55 58.32 -35.18
CA THR A 815 -2.24 58.58 -36.60
C THR A 815 -1.25 57.55 -37.18
N ASP A 816 -0.98 57.60 -38.48
CA ASP A 816 -0.19 56.61 -39.21
C ASP A 816 1.17 57.15 -39.66
N THR A 817 2.26 56.42 -39.36
CA THR A 817 3.22 55.95 -40.39
C THR A 817 4.23 54.92 -39.84
N THR A 818 4.30 53.77 -40.53
CA THR A 818 5.49 52.92 -40.78
C THR A 818 6.45 52.48 -39.66
N TYR A 819 6.25 51.22 -39.24
CA TYR A 819 7.26 50.16 -39.02
C TYR A 819 8.40 50.27 -37.97
N LYS A 820 8.42 49.30 -37.05
CA LYS A 820 9.57 48.39 -36.90
C LYS A 820 9.21 47.05 -36.23
N ASN A 821 9.90 46.00 -36.70
CA ASN A 821 10.33 44.75 -36.05
C ASN A 821 9.43 44.00 -35.05
N VAL A 822 9.08 42.77 -35.44
CA VAL A 822 8.55 41.68 -34.61
C VAL A 822 9.73 40.94 -33.95
N SER A 823 9.66 40.58 -32.66
CA SER A 823 10.76 39.81 -32.02
C SER A 823 10.74 38.32 -32.40
N PHE A 824 11.85 37.61 -32.18
CA PHE A 824 11.87 36.14 -32.31
C PHE A 824 10.83 35.47 -31.40
N LEU A 825 10.56 36.05 -30.21
CA LEU A 825 9.54 35.55 -29.29
C LEU A 825 8.13 35.75 -29.84
N ASP A 826 7.87 36.88 -30.51
CA ASP A 826 6.57 37.14 -31.15
C ASP A 826 6.34 36.25 -32.37
N PHE A 827 7.38 36.00 -33.19
CA PHE A 827 7.33 35.01 -34.26
C PHE A 827 7.04 33.61 -33.72
N MET A 828 7.72 33.19 -32.64
CA MET A 828 7.47 31.92 -31.97
C MET A 828 6.07 31.84 -31.34
N CYS A 829 5.53 32.94 -30.82
CA CYS A 829 4.14 33.03 -30.32
C CYS A 829 3.10 32.98 -31.45
N LEU A 830 3.39 33.53 -32.63
CA LEU A 830 2.52 33.42 -33.81
C LEU A 830 2.56 32.00 -34.37
N PHE A 831 3.75 31.39 -34.44
CA PHE A 831 3.97 30.02 -34.85
C PHE A 831 3.23 29.02 -33.93
N ALA A 832 3.37 29.18 -32.61
CA ALA A 832 2.66 28.38 -31.60
C ALA A 832 1.13 28.58 -31.59
N LYS A 833 0.60 29.61 -32.26
CA LYS A 833 -0.84 29.82 -32.48
C LYS A 833 -1.35 29.32 -33.83
N THR A 834 -0.46 29.06 -34.79
CA THR A 834 -0.84 28.69 -36.18
C THR A 834 -0.82 27.19 -36.39
N PHE A 835 -0.01 26.45 -35.61
CA PHE A 835 -0.06 24.99 -35.55
C PHE A 835 -0.73 24.56 -34.25
N ASP A 836 -1.95 24.03 -34.36
CA ASP A 836 -2.78 23.54 -33.26
C ASP A 836 -2.23 22.21 -32.71
N VAL A 837 -1.17 22.32 -31.90
CA VAL A 837 -0.46 21.18 -31.29
C VAL A 837 -0.98 20.96 -29.87
N GLU A 838 -1.56 19.79 -29.61
CA GLU A 838 -2.03 19.38 -28.29
C GLU A 838 -0.91 19.40 -27.23
N ILE A 839 -0.78 20.52 -26.51
CA ILE A 839 -0.23 20.50 -25.15
C ILE A 839 -1.25 19.73 -24.31
N ALA A 840 -0.85 18.59 -23.76
CA ALA A 840 -1.74 17.70 -23.01
C ALA A 840 -2.26 18.34 -21.71
N SER A 841 -3.39 19.05 -21.80
CA SER A 841 -3.94 19.90 -20.75
C SER A 841 -5.03 19.23 -19.91
N GLU A 842 -4.62 18.38 -18.97
CA GLU A 842 -5.46 17.98 -17.80
C GLU A 842 -4.74 18.20 -16.46
N VAL A 843 -4.11 19.37 -16.29
CA VAL A 843 -3.92 20.01 -14.97
C VAL A 843 -4.20 21.50 -15.11
N CYS A 844 -4.81 22.10 -14.08
CA CYS A 844 -5.40 23.45 -14.12
C CYS A 844 -4.42 24.59 -14.46
N PHE A 845 -4.77 25.38 -15.48
CA PHE A 845 -4.25 26.75 -15.65
C PHE A 845 -4.82 27.73 -14.60
N HIS A 846 -5.84 27.31 -13.84
CA HIS A 846 -6.50 28.07 -12.79
C HIS A 846 -5.61 28.33 -11.57
N ASP A 847 -4.70 27.40 -11.23
CA ASP A 847 -3.89 27.50 -10.00
C ASP A 847 -2.74 28.52 -10.14
N VAL A 848 -2.20 28.68 -11.35
CA VAL A 848 -1.13 29.66 -11.65
C VAL A 848 -1.62 31.10 -11.48
N ILE A 849 -2.88 31.39 -11.82
CA ILE A 849 -3.47 32.73 -11.65
C ILE A 849 -3.79 33.02 -10.17
N VAL A 850 -4.20 32.01 -9.39
CA VAL A 850 -4.42 32.17 -7.94
C VAL A 850 -3.11 32.39 -7.19
N ASP A 851 -2.03 31.71 -7.56
CA ASP A 851 -0.73 31.87 -6.89
C ASP A 851 0.01 33.17 -7.29
N LEU A 852 -0.22 33.69 -8.51
CA LEU A 852 0.25 35.02 -8.90
C LEU A 852 -0.49 36.16 -8.17
N TYR A 853 -1.80 36.01 -7.90
CA TYR A 853 -2.54 36.99 -7.10
C TYR A 853 -2.20 36.94 -5.60
N ARG A 854 -1.55 35.89 -5.11
CA ARG A 854 -1.09 35.75 -3.71
C ARG A 854 0.31 36.27 -3.43
N LYS A 855 1.04 36.77 -4.44
CA LYS A 855 2.42 37.26 -4.31
C LYS A 855 2.57 38.78 -4.44
N PHE A 856 1.45 39.51 -4.35
CA PHE A 856 1.42 40.98 -4.32
C PHE A 856 0.75 41.55 -3.06
N ASP A 857 0.90 40.87 -1.92
CA ASP A 857 0.68 41.48 -0.61
C ASP A 857 1.52 40.77 0.46
N TYR A 858 2.49 41.48 1.07
CA TYR A 858 3.02 41.30 2.43
C TYR A 858 4.26 42.18 2.68
N ALA A 859 4.07 43.35 3.30
CA ALA A 859 5.13 44.15 3.90
C ALA A 859 4.92 44.28 5.42
N LYS A 860 5.84 43.66 6.18
CA LYS A 860 6.04 43.65 7.64
C LYS A 860 5.90 45.03 8.35
N PRO A 861 5.83 45.09 9.71
CA PRO A 861 5.08 44.28 10.69
C PRO A 861 4.55 45.16 11.87
N THR A 862 4.41 44.60 13.09
CA THR A 862 4.22 45.28 14.43
C THR A 862 2.86 46.00 14.67
N THR A 863 2.27 46.07 15.88
CA THR A 863 2.64 45.63 17.25
C THR A 863 1.40 45.24 18.09
N LEU A 864 1.59 44.59 19.25
CA LEU A 864 0.58 44.39 20.31
C LEU A 864 0.37 45.66 21.16
N PRO A 865 -0.81 45.84 21.79
CA PRO A 865 -0.85 45.75 23.26
C PRO A 865 -2.10 45.02 23.83
N THR A 866 -2.26 45.03 25.16
CA THR A 866 -3.14 44.18 25.98
C THR A 866 -4.17 44.96 26.83
N THR A 867 -5.08 44.24 27.51
CA THR A 867 -5.99 44.70 28.62
C THR A 867 -7.23 45.52 28.21
N ASN A 868 -8.39 45.52 28.91
CA ASN A 868 -8.83 44.74 30.09
C ASN A 868 -10.38 44.61 30.25
N SER A 869 -10.80 43.57 31.00
CA SER A 869 -12.01 43.40 31.87
C SER A 869 -13.37 44.13 31.65
N ALA A 870 -14.47 43.35 31.61
CA ALA A 870 -15.70 43.50 32.44
C ALA A 870 -16.65 42.27 32.25
N THR A 871 -16.92 41.35 33.20
CA THR A 871 -17.75 41.33 34.45
C THR A 871 -19.28 41.17 34.30
N LEU A 872 -19.89 40.56 35.35
CA LEU A 872 -21.30 40.14 35.56
C LEU A 872 -21.69 38.78 34.92
N ALA A 873 -22.42 37.86 35.60
CA ALA A 873 -22.92 37.83 36.98
C ALA A 873 -22.96 36.40 37.59
N LYS A 874 -23.21 36.29 38.90
CA LYS A 874 -23.30 35.03 39.69
C LYS A 874 -24.72 34.43 39.66
N THR A 875 -24.83 33.10 39.73
CA THR A 875 -25.85 32.42 40.58
C THR A 875 -25.59 30.91 40.80
N GLU A 876 -25.41 30.53 42.07
CA GLU A 876 -25.88 29.28 42.69
C GLU A 876 -26.96 29.72 43.72
N PRO A 877 -27.98 28.90 44.10
CA PRO A 877 -27.74 27.76 45.01
C PRO A 877 -28.79 26.60 44.97
N SER A 878 -28.64 25.65 45.90
CA SER A 878 -29.62 24.65 46.40
C SER A 878 -30.11 23.57 45.40
N GLN A 879 -29.99 22.27 45.67
CA GLN A 879 -30.62 21.46 46.74
C GLN A 879 -32.15 21.48 46.77
N THR A 880 -32.78 20.39 46.31
CA THR A 880 -34.06 19.90 46.87
C THR A 880 -34.18 18.38 46.68
N THR A 881 -34.90 17.72 47.59
CA THR A 881 -35.05 16.26 47.70
C THR A 881 -36.34 15.71 47.06
N ALA A 882 -36.49 14.37 47.10
CA ALA A 882 -37.73 13.59 46.86
C ALA A 882 -38.05 13.26 45.38
N LYS A 883 -38.74 12.14 45.05
CA LYS A 883 -39.24 11.01 45.88
C LYS A 883 -39.29 9.70 45.07
N LEU A 884 -39.52 8.58 45.76
CA LEU A 884 -39.64 7.23 45.19
C LEU A 884 -40.78 7.10 44.16
N LYS A 885 -40.61 6.17 43.21
CA LYS A 885 -41.68 5.22 42.86
C LYS A 885 -41.15 3.79 42.84
N THR A 886 -41.73 2.95 43.68
CA THR A 886 -41.41 1.53 43.86
C THR A 886 -42.34 0.67 43.00
N THR A 887 -41.86 -0.41 42.38
CA THR A 887 -42.71 -1.48 41.84
C THR A 887 -41.99 -2.84 41.87
N THR A 888 -42.19 -3.57 42.97
CA THR A 888 -42.11 -5.05 43.10
C THR A 888 -43.20 -5.74 42.24
N PHE A 889 -43.26 -7.04 41.91
CA PHE A 889 -42.50 -8.31 42.08
C PHE A 889 -42.70 -9.11 40.74
N THR A 890 -42.22 -10.32 40.44
CA THR A 890 -41.48 -11.45 41.08
C THR A 890 -40.18 -11.75 40.28
N SER A 891 -39.24 -12.68 40.56
CA SER A 891 -39.03 -13.84 41.46
C SER A 891 -39.65 -15.21 41.11
N ILE A 892 -38.92 -16.02 40.32
CA ILE A 892 -38.85 -17.49 40.50
C ILE A 892 -37.37 -17.93 40.51
N SER A 893 -37.05 -18.90 41.35
CA SER A 893 -35.75 -19.55 41.60
C SER A 893 -35.14 -20.18 40.34
N THR A 894 -33.82 -20.20 40.14
CA THR A 894 -32.77 -20.93 40.89
C THR A 894 -32.91 -22.44 40.81
N GLU A 895 -32.03 -23.10 40.04
CA GLU A 895 -31.21 -24.18 40.58
C GLU A 895 -29.88 -24.35 39.83
N MET A 896 -29.00 -25.18 40.38
CA MET A 896 -27.54 -24.99 40.38
C MET A 896 -26.80 -26.28 39.99
N LEU A 897 -25.54 -26.15 39.54
CA LEU A 897 -24.52 -27.24 39.50
C LEU A 897 -24.84 -28.41 38.51
N THR A 898 -23.96 -29.35 38.16
CA THR A 898 -22.53 -29.64 38.51
C THR A 898 -21.88 -30.29 37.26
N SER A 899 -20.71 -29.86 36.77
CA SER A 899 -19.35 -30.44 37.01
C SER A 899 -18.93 -31.67 36.18
N SER A 900 -17.61 -31.90 36.10
CA SER A 900 -16.87 -32.97 35.39
C SER A 900 -16.96 -32.95 33.84
N SER A 901 -15.94 -33.17 33.00
CA SER A 901 -14.54 -33.67 33.08
C SER A 901 -14.29 -35.15 32.74
N SER A 902 -14.03 -35.46 31.46
CA SER A 902 -13.14 -36.55 31.03
C SER A 902 -12.75 -36.42 29.54
N ARG A 903 -11.60 -36.99 29.16
CA ARG A 903 -11.35 -37.53 27.80
C ARG A 903 -11.72 -39.02 27.83
N PRO A 904 -12.05 -39.68 26.71
CA PRO A 904 -10.97 -40.34 25.95
C PRO A 904 -11.22 -40.51 24.43
N SER A 905 -10.20 -41.01 23.74
CA SER A 905 -10.27 -41.75 22.46
C SER A 905 -10.47 -43.28 22.73
N PRO A 906 -10.55 -44.24 21.79
CA PRO A 906 -10.24 -44.18 20.35
C PRO A 906 -11.10 -45.07 19.39
N CYS A 907 -10.65 -45.16 18.13
CA CYS A 907 -10.68 -46.35 17.22
C CYS A 907 -11.98 -46.97 16.62
N ARG A 908 -11.91 -47.07 15.28
CA ARG A 908 -12.19 -48.23 14.38
C ARG A 908 -13.62 -48.55 13.86
N ASN A 909 -13.62 -48.69 12.52
CA ASN A 909 -14.32 -49.66 11.67
C ASN A 909 -15.86 -49.74 11.63
N LEU A 910 -16.40 -49.53 10.42
CA LEU A 910 -17.07 -50.62 9.71
C LEU A 910 -16.83 -50.49 8.18
N SER A 911 -16.94 -51.59 7.44
CA SER A 911 -16.71 -51.66 5.99
C SER A 911 -17.77 -52.52 5.30
N LEU A 912 -18.22 -52.13 4.11
CA LEU A 912 -19.00 -52.99 3.22
C LEU A 912 -18.50 -52.94 1.76
N TYR A 913 -18.33 -54.12 1.20
CA TYR A 913 -18.10 -54.44 -0.22
C TYR A 913 -19.45 -54.45 -1.00
N TYR A 914 -19.58 -54.66 -2.32
CA TYR A 914 -18.65 -55.03 -3.41
C TYR A 914 -19.21 -54.54 -4.77
N SER A 915 -18.33 -54.41 -5.77
CA SER A 915 -18.53 -54.76 -7.20
C SER A 915 -19.66 -54.12 -8.04
N PHE A 916 -19.29 -53.58 -9.20
CA PHE A 916 -19.83 -54.04 -10.49
C PHE A 916 -18.77 -53.89 -11.60
N ARG A 917 -18.90 -54.65 -12.70
CA ARG A 917 -17.84 -54.82 -13.74
C ARG A 917 -18.34 -54.47 -15.15
N ASN A 918 -17.41 -54.05 -16.00
CA ASN A 918 -17.56 -53.62 -17.41
C ASN A 918 -18.64 -54.32 -18.25
N SER A 919 -19.28 -53.53 -19.12
CA SER A 919 -19.52 -53.89 -20.52
C SER A 919 -19.12 -52.72 -21.44
N ARG A 920 -18.73 -53.02 -22.68
CA ARG A 920 -18.38 -52.07 -23.75
C ARG A 920 -19.23 -52.42 -24.96
N GLU A 921 -19.77 -51.43 -25.66
CA GLU A 921 -19.84 -51.48 -27.12
C GLU A 921 -19.99 -50.08 -27.74
N ARG A 922 -19.96 -49.98 -29.06
CA ARG A 922 -19.99 -48.73 -29.84
C ARG A 922 -21.23 -48.74 -30.75
N PHE A 923 -21.88 -47.60 -30.98
CA PHE A 923 -22.14 -47.12 -32.34
C PHE A 923 -22.50 -45.61 -32.38
N THR A 924 -22.15 -45.06 -33.53
CA THR A 924 -22.15 -43.69 -34.07
C THR A 924 -23.42 -42.82 -34.02
N ASN A 925 -23.19 -41.50 -33.84
CA ASN A 925 -23.81 -40.33 -34.52
C ASN A 925 -25.33 -40.02 -34.53
N LYS A 926 -25.57 -38.70 -34.60
CA LYS A 926 -26.77 -37.92 -35.00
C LYS A 926 -27.87 -37.60 -33.96
N GLU A 927 -28.23 -36.31 -33.99
CA GLU A 927 -29.56 -35.68 -33.80
C GLU A 927 -30.37 -35.92 -32.50
N SER A 928 -30.23 -34.98 -31.56
CA SER A 928 -31.31 -34.61 -30.60
C SER A 928 -31.22 -33.14 -30.09
N GLY A 929 -30.56 -32.26 -30.85
CA GLY A 929 -30.35 -30.86 -30.47
C GLY A 929 -31.55 -29.95 -30.71
N SER A 930 -32.53 -29.92 -29.81
CA SER A 930 -33.61 -28.91 -29.85
C SER A 930 -34.29 -28.55 -28.51
N ARG A 931 -34.33 -29.45 -27.51
CA ARG A 931 -35.20 -29.26 -26.32
C ARG A 931 -34.55 -28.73 -25.04
N GLN A 932 -33.21 -28.66 -24.94
CA GLN A 932 -32.54 -28.10 -23.74
C GLN A 932 -32.26 -26.59 -23.81
N CYS A 933 -32.14 -26.00 -25.02
CA CYS A 933 -31.81 -24.59 -25.17
C CYS A 933 -32.89 -23.63 -24.65
N CYS A 934 -34.18 -23.99 -24.76
CA CYS A 934 -35.28 -23.10 -24.37
C CYS A 934 -35.31 -22.79 -22.87
N VAL A 935 -35.01 -23.77 -22.01
CA VAL A 935 -35.00 -23.58 -20.55
C VAL A 935 -33.84 -22.70 -20.11
N PHE A 936 -32.64 -22.92 -20.69
CA PHE A 936 -31.47 -22.06 -20.44
C PHE A 936 -31.67 -20.64 -20.97
N SER A 937 -32.27 -20.49 -22.16
CA SER A 937 -32.59 -19.19 -22.75
C SER A 937 -33.61 -18.42 -21.92
N ALA A 938 -34.68 -19.07 -21.44
CA ALA A 938 -35.68 -18.44 -20.58
C ALA A 938 -35.09 -17.99 -19.25
N GLY A 939 -34.29 -18.84 -18.58
CA GLY A 939 -33.61 -18.49 -17.33
C GLY A 939 -32.61 -17.33 -17.50
N LEU A 940 -31.83 -17.34 -18.59
CA LEU A 940 -30.87 -16.26 -18.88
C LEU A 940 -31.59 -14.95 -19.24
N SER A 941 -32.67 -15.00 -20.02
CA SER A 941 -33.49 -13.84 -20.37
C SER A 941 -34.17 -13.23 -19.15
N LEU A 942 -34.72 -14.04 -18.24
CA LEU A 942 -35.29 -13.55 -16.98
C LEU A 942 -34.22 -12.90 -16.10
N LEU A 943 -33.03 -13.50 -16.01
CA LEU A 943 -31.90 -12.93 -15.26
C LEU A 943 -31.43 -11.60 -15.87
N VAL A 944 -31.31 -11.50 -17.20
CA VAL A 944 -30.93 -10.28 -17.92
C VAL A 944 -31.97 -9.19 -17.73
N ASN A 945 -33.26 -9.49 -17.81
CA ASN A 945 -34.33 -8.53 -17.58
C ASN A 945 -34.39 -8.04 -16.11
N LEU A 946 -34.23 -8.95 -15.13
CA LEU A 946 -34.12 -8.56 -13.72
C LEU A 946 -32.88 -7.70 -13.44
N VAL A 947 -31.74 -8.01 -14.05
CA VAL A 947 -30.52 -7.19 -13.97
C VAL A 947 -30.73 -5.82 -14.64
N LEU A 948 -31.43 -5.74 -15.78
CA LEU A 948 -31.80 -4.48 -16.43
C LEU A 948 -32.72 -3.62 -15.54
N VAL A 949 -33.78 -4.19 -14.97
CA VAL A 949 -34.69 -3.49 -14.04
C VAL A 949 -33.93 -3.02 -12.79
N PHE A 950 -32.99 -3.82 -12.28
CA PHE A 950 -32.16 -3.42 -11.13
C PHE A 950 -31.13 -2.34 -11.49
N LEU A 951 -30.54 -2.38 -12.69
CA LEU A 951 -29.66 -1.33 -13.21
C LEU A 951 -30.41 -0.02 -13.44
N VAL A 952 -31.63 -0.06 -14.01
CA VAL A 952 -32.54 1.10 -14.12
C VAL A 952 -32.86 1.65 -12.73
N SER A 953 -33.12 0.80 -11.74
CA SER A 953 -33.34 1.21 -10.34
C SER A 953 -32.10 1.89 -9.73
N ILE A 954 -30.89 1.40 -10.01
CA ILE A 954 -29.62 2.03 -9.61
C ILE A 954 -29.44 3.40 -10.27
N LEU A 955 -29.75 3.52 -11.56
CA LEU A 955 -29.68 4.79 -12.31
C LEU A 955 -30.71 5.81 -11.81
N TRP A 956 -31.93 5.36 -11.48
CA TRP A 956 -32.99 6.21 -10.91
C TRP A 956 -32.60 6.71 -9.51
N ARG A 957 -32.02 5.84 -8.65
CA ARG A 957 -31.46 6.23 -7.35
C ARG A 957 -30.29 7.22 -7.48
N ARG A 958 -29.48 7.15 -8.55
CA ARG A 958 -28.44 8.15 -8.85
C ARG A 958 -29.04 9.51 -9.24
N ARG A 959 -30.23 9.54 -9.86
CA ARG A 959 -30.94 10.78 -10.25
C ARG A 959 -31.56 11.50 -9.05
N LEU A 960 -32.23 10.76 -8.16
CA LEU A 960 -32.82 11.29 -6.92
C LEU A 960 -31.77 11.95 -6.00
N ASN A 961 -30.59 11.34 -5.86
CA ASN A 961 -29.49 11.90 -5.05
C ASN A 961 -28.84 13.18 -5.63
N HIS A 962 -29.25 13.66 -6.81
CA HIS A 962 -28.88 14.99 -7.34
C HIS A 962 -30.00 16.04 -7.16
N GLY A 963 -31.19 15.66 -6.69
CA GLY A 963 -32.36 16.55 -6.60
C GLY A 963 -32.57 17.27 -5.27
N ILE A 964 -31.65 17.14 -4.29
CA ILE A 964 -31.78 17.76 -2.96
C ILE A 964 -30.64 18.75 -2.75
N THR A 965 -30.82 19.97 -3.27
CA THR A 965 -30.10 21.18 -2.86
C THR A 965 -31.09 22.33 -3.00
N VAL A 966 -31.94 22.51 -1.99
CA VAL A 966 -33.00 23.52 -2.00
C VAL A 966 -32.37 24.90 -1.81
N GLN A 967 -32.46 25.75 -2.85
CA GLN A 967 -32.16 27.17 -2.72
C GLN A 967 -33.30 27.86 -1.99
N THR A 968 -33.03 28.42 -0.81
CA THR A 968 -33.92 29.41 -0.18
C THR A 968 -33.61 30.78 -0.75
N HIS A 969 -34.47 31.29 -1.62
CA HIS A 969 -34.40 32.68 -2.08
C HIS A 969 -34.84 33.64 -0.97
N SER A 970 -34.07 34.71 -0.77
CA SER A 970 -34.56 35.98 -0.20
C SER A 970 -33.98 37.13 -1.02
N ASN A 971 -34.85 37.86 -1.72
CA ASN A 971 -34.44 38.95 -2.62
C ASN A 971 -34.22 40.25 -1.83
N GLY A 972 -33.33 41.11 -2.33
CA GLY A 972 -33.03 42.42 -1.74
C GLY A 972 -32.18 43.28 -2.68
N HIS A 973 -32.79 43.81 -3.75
CA HIS A 973 -32.16 44.80 -4.63
C HIS A 973 -32.56 46.20 -4.19
N LEU A 974 -31.59 47.12 -4.12
CA LEU A 974 -31.77 48.55 -4.41
C LEU A 974 -30.42 49.20 -4.73
N GLN A 975 -30.43 50.45 -5.20
CA GLN A 975 -29.37 51.08 -5.97
C GLN A 975 -28.83 52.38 -5.34
N ASP A 976 -27.54 52.64 -5.63
CA ASP A 976 -26.93 53.92 -5.98
C ASP A 976 -26.85 55.14 -5.00
N ASN A 977 -25.63 55.71 -5.00
CA ASN A 977 -25.26 57.15 -4.94
C ASN A 977 -25.61 58.04 -3.71
N LEU A 978 -24.59 58.65 -3.07
CA LEU A 978 -24.15 60.05 -3.30
C LEU A 978 -23.06 60.56 -2.30
N LEU A 979 -22.16 61.40 -2.82
CA LEU A 979 -21.51 62.62 -2.25
C LEU A 979 -20.69 62.64 -0.92
N GLU A 980 -19.36 62.78 -1.10
CA GLU A 980 -18.55 64.00 -0.86
C GLU A 980 -18.35 64.71 0.52
N HIS A 981 -17.05 64.96 0.79
CA HIS A 981 -16.40 66.19 1.31
C HIS A 981 -16.60 66.76 2.73
N SER A 982 -15.53 66.58 3.54
CA SER A 982 -14.81 67.66 4.29
C SER A 982 -15.48 68.25 5.56
N GLN A 983 -14.80 68.97 6.48
CA GLN A 983 -13.43 69.55 6.55
C GLN A 983 -12.72 69.24 7.90
N SER A 984 -11.46 69.65 8.01
CA SER A 984 -10.66 69.83 9.25
C SER A 984 -10.95 71.19 9.93
N PRO A 985 -10.20 71.71 10.94
CA PRO A 985 -9.16 71.13 11.83
C PRO A 985 -9.40 71.41 13.35
N LEU A 986 -8.45 71.08 14.24
CA LEU A 986 -7.75 72.00 15.21
C LEU A 986 -7.15 71.28 16.43
N ASN A 987 -5.94 71.71 16.81
CA ASN A 987 -5.24 71.69 18.13
C ASN A 987 -5.12 70.36 18.94
N GLY A 988 -4.03 70.11 19.67
CA GLY A 988 -2.76 70.84 19.83
C GLY A 988 -1.95 70.30 21.04
N GLU A 989 -0.62 70.50 21.02
CA GLU A 989 0.34 70.37 22.16
C GLU A 989 0.41 68.98 22.88
N GLU A 990 1.49 68.58 23.59
CA GLU A 990 2.71 69.26 24.05
C GLU A 990 3.93 68.30 24.16
N ASP A 991 5.11 68.80 23.77
CA ASP A 991 6.48 68.60 24.27
C ASP A 991 7.17 67.25 24.64
N PHE A 992 8.22 66.99 23.85
CA PHE A 992 9.62 66.65 24.20
C PHE A 992 10.05 65.28 24.76
N ALA A 993 11.36 65.04 24.58
CA ALA A 993 12.11 63.81 24.85
C ALA A 993 13.49 64.17 25.48
N ILE A 994 14.34 63.16 25.78
CA ILE A 994 15.74 63.07 25.29
C ILE A 994 16.43 61.77 25.79
N GLU A 995 17.04 61.06 24.83
CA GLU A 995 18.28 60.25 24.78
C GLU A 995 18.97 59.68 26.06
N GLN A 996 19.81 58.64 26.07
CA GLN A 996 20.78 58.09 25.10
C GLN A 996 21.30 56.71 25.58
N THR A 997 22.33 56.15 24.92
CA THR A 997 22.91 54.79 25.10
C THR A 997 24.41 54.91 25.50
N PRO A 998 25.36 53.94 25.30
CA PRO A 998 25.34 52.47 25.09
C PRO A 998 26.37 51.70 25.98
N GLY A 999 26.57 50.37 25.79
CA GLY A 999 27.86 49.73 26.13
C GLY A 999 27.85 48.23 26.55
N PRO A 1000 28.73 47.35 26.01
CA PRO A 1000 28.75 45.91 26.34
C PRO A 1000 30.12 45.28 26.72
N ARG A 1001 30.14 44.06 27.32
CA ARG A 1001 30.98 42.89 26.91
C ARG A 1001 30.87 41.64 27.83
N GLN A 1002 31.33 40.51 27.28
CA GLN A 1002 31.56 39.15 27.82
C GLN A 1002 33.05 38.95 28.23
N PRO A 1003 33.59 37.75 28.61
CA PRO A 1003 33.03 36.52 29.26
C PRO A 1003 33.91 35.99 30.44
N CYS A 1004 33.62 34.80 31.02
CA CYS A 1004 34.55 33.62 31.12
C CYS A 1004 34.35 32.64 32.31
N ALA A 1005 34.26 31.35 31.97
CA ALA A 1005 34.98 30.16 32.48
C ALA A 1005 35.05 29.73 33.98
N ASN A 1006 34.76 28.43 34.16
CA ASN A 1006 35.52 27.39 34.90
C ASN A 1006 35.27 26.99 36.38
N MET A 1007 35.24 25.65 36.53
CA MET A 1007 35.76 24.76 37.59
C MET A 1007 34.94 24.41 38.86
N ASN A 1008 34.70 23.09 38.94
CA ASN A 1008 34.82 22.19 40.09
C ASN A 1008 33.65 22.06 41.11
N PRO A 1009 33.58 20.93 41.84
CA PRO A 1009 32.29 20.34 42.23
C PRO A 1009 32.16 20.08 43.75
N GLU A 1010 31.16 19.25 44.08
CA GLU A 1010 30.99 18.39 45.27
C GLU A 1010 29.74 18.65 46.14
N THR A 1011 29.10 17.51 46.48
CA THR A 1011 28.28 17.23 47.67
C THR A 1011 26.97 17.97 47.98
N SER A 1012 25.95 17.12 48.13
CA SER A 1012 24.91 17.12 49.19
C SER A 1012 23.59 17.90 49.01
N CYS A 1013 22.52 17.11 49.02
CA CYS A 1013 21.23 17.34 49.70
C CYS A 1013 20.53 18.70 49.55
N LEU A 1014 19.61 18.78 48.58
CA LEU A 1014 18.17 18.56 48.86
C LEU A 1014 17.39 18.14 47.60
#